data_AF-A0A1V4MCL9-F1
#
_entry.id   AF-A0A1V4MCL9-F1
#
_cell.length_a   1.000
_cell.length_b   1.000
_cell.length_c   1.000
_cell.angle_alpha   90.00
_cell.angle_beta   90.00
_cell.angle_gamma   90.00
#
_symmetry.space_group_name_H-M   'P 1'
#
loop_
_entity.id
_entity.type
_entity.pdbx_description
1 polymer ?
#
loop_
_entity_poly.entity_id
_entity_poly.type
_entity_poly.pdbx_seq_one_letter_code
_entity_poly.pdbx_strand_id
1 'polypeptide(L)'
;MDLNLEQTKLVEAEPGGYTLIKGIAGSGKTTIALQRALFLHRNFCFDPGERVLLATYNRTLINYLQCIFEKVKERYDGQYANLFSSNAGSVDIQTVDQLIYHYYKEHLEEPGLKPLYDQKVVQEVIAESIRRLPDAYKQLGVLYDYNFVLDEIMWLKACRYLDIEEYQELDRIGRIKMMTDNLPQRLPKNSLVRRGIFEIMQNFDQLLYEKGYIHNRDLALKVLRHVQDNPSKTYKHIIIDEGQDLTRVQLEFLQNIYQGGEGSSFTLIADVAQSIYTGAWLVKGRSFASVGLDVHGRSSTLAKNYRTSTQIARAAYSLIEKDPTITENENYVFPALLDRQGDYPVIRGFKNDEDEALYVVNEIKKLLDRGYSYQDIAIIARMRKQLDCVGLYLEKCGLPGVVVTSYKQSFTGDSIRLLSMHAIKGIEFPVVFIIGLNEKVIPYEPSMYNNQDYLETNERKLLYVGMTRAIEKLFLSYWGRPSRFVKDLNPRFLAMRSNSRLRPFYLVGKADYHSAEKVRHSYGAEEEVRQWLINELQETYCYPADLIDIEDKINLFSKPGSIDIVVNTFQDGKYSPFIIVETKSPGFVPGEGLEQLKSYLAVCQTARYGVLTDGNSFYVLDRELNQVDDLPLFHPSMLPGGGEVYRYYDFHTKEMFGLRIDRDNLDRIVVENDKQRGQYQDYETVKRPVYQKVAAGEPHLMNEQAEEYFYLPRGWYKAEEDIFLVQVTGDSMKDADINDGDLVVVEKRDCAQNRDIVVVAINDESVIKRYTLMGDSVLLISENEEYEPIHVKTEQAKVLGVALGIIKNSELV
;
A
#
# COMPACT_ATOMS: atom_id res chain seq x y z
N MET A 1 7.41 0.37 -20.89
CA MET A 1 6.73 1.17 -19.86
C MET A 1 6.58 2.53 -20.48
N ASP A 2 5.35 2.93 -20.77
CA ASP A 2 5.10 4.21 -21.39
C ASP A 2 5.03 5.25 -20.27
N LEU A 3 5.83 6.32 -20.39
CA LEU A 3 5.83 7.40 -19.42
C LEU A 3 4.64 8.32 -19.69
N ASN A 4 4.04 8.85 -18.63
CA ASN A 4 3.11 9.97 -18.80
C ASN A 4 3.86 11.27 -19.16
N LEU A 5 3.13 12.33 -19.49
CA LEU A 5 3.71 13.61 -19.91
C LEU A 5 4.62 14.25 -18.84
N GLU A 6 4.24 14.16 -17.56
CA GLU A 6 5.03 14.71 -16.45
C GLU A 6 6.36 13.97 -16.28
N GLN A 7 6.32 12.64 -16.27
CA GLN A 7 7.49 11.78 -16.20
C GLN A 7 8.40 11.97 -17.42
N THR A 8 7.82 12.10 -18.62
CA THR A 8 8.56 12.35 -19.86
C THR A 8 9.32 13.68 -19.77
N LYS A 9 8.68 14.75 -19.30
CA LYS A 9 9.34 16.04 -19.06
C LYS A 9 10.51 15.93 -18.08
N LEU A 10 10.40 15.10 -17.03
CA LEU A 10 11.49 14.90 -16.08
C LEU A 10 12.65 14.08 -16.67
N VAL A 11 12.36 13.11 -17.53
CA VAL A 11 13.39 12.33 -18.23
C VAL A 11 14.14 13.21 -19.22
N GLU A 12 13.41 13.99 -20.02
CA GLU A 12 13.96 14.80 -21.12
C GLU A 12 14.46 16.18 -20.69
N ALA A 13 14.28 16.55 -19.41
CA ALA A 13 14.76 17.82 -18.88
C ALA A 13 16.27 17.99 -19.07
N GLU A 14 16.67 19.13 -19.64
CA GLU A 14 18.07 19.48 -19.88
C GLU A 14 18.91 19.40 -18.58
N PRO A 15 20.18 18.98 -18.68
CA PRO A 15 21.07 18.92 -17.53
C PRO A 15 21.40 20.33 -17.03
N GLY A 16 21.13 20.59 -15.75
CA GLY A 16 21.26 21.92 -15.16
C GLY A 16 21.83 21.93 -13.75
N GLY A 17 22.79 21.05 -13.43
CA GLY A 17 23.35 20.92 -12.09
C GLY A 17 22.48 20.07 -11.15
N TYR A 18 22.26 20.53 -9.91
CA TYR A 18 21.51 19.77 -8.91
C TYR A 18 20.00 19.83 -9.18
N THR A 19 19.33 18.68 -9.14
CA THR A 19 17.88 18.53 -9.34
C THR A 19 17.33 17.54 -8.32
N LEU A 20 16.15 17.82 -7.79
CA LEU A 20 15.45 16.97 -6.83
C LEU A 20 14.09 16.53 -7.36
N ILE A 21 13.87 15.22 -7.41
CA ILE A 21 12.58 14.62 -7.73
C ILE A 21 12.07 13.93 -6.46
N LYS A 22 11.02 14.49 -5.86
CA LYS A 22 10.32 13.87 -4.72
C LYS A 22 9.15 13.06 -5.26
N GLY A 23 8.81 11.95 -4.63
CA GLY A 23 7.58 11.25 -5.02
C GLY A 23 7.20 10.12 -4.09
N ILE A 24 5.93 9.75 -4.11
CA ILE A 24 5.37 8.68 -3.29
C ILE A 24 5.70 7.28 -3.83
N ALA A 25 5.42 6.24 -3.04
CA ALA A 25 5.48 4.85 -3.47
C ALA A 25 4.72 4.66 -4.80
N GLY A 26 5.28 3.91 -5.75
CA GLY A 26 4.57 3.62 -7.00
C GLY A 26 4.54 4.73 -8.05
N SER A 27 5.19 5.87 -7.85
CA SER A 27 5.12 7.00 -8.80
C SER A 27 6.02 6.91 -10.04
N GLY A 28 6.71 5.78 -10.23
CA GLY A 28 7.60 5.57 -11.39
C GLY A 28 9.00 6.17 -11.24
N LYS A 29 9.40 6.59 -10.02
CA LYS A 29 10.74 7.14 -9.69
C LYS A 29 11.89 6.36 -10.32
N THR A 30 11.93 5.05 -10.09
CA THR A 30 12.97 4.17 -10.61
C THR A 30 12.97 4.09 -12.14
N THR A 31 11.79 4.10 -12.77
CA THR A 31 11.66 4.13 -14.23
C THR A 31 12.20 5.44 -14.81
N ILE A 32 11.89 6.57 -14.16
CA ILE A 32 12.45 7.89 -14.52
C ILE A 32 13.97 7.86 -14.39
N ALA A 33 14.51 7.30 -13.30
CA ALA A 33 15.96 7.19 -13.07
C ALA A 33 16.67 6.46 -14.23
N LEU A 34 16.11 5.31 -14.62
CA LEU A 34 16.66 4.47 -15.69
C LEU A 34 16.58 5.13 -17.07
N GLN A 35 15.42 5.67 -17.42
CA GLN A 35 15.24 6.33 -18.73
C GLN A 35 16.03 7.63 -18.81
N ARG A 36 16.12 8.41 -17.73
CA ARG A 36 16.97 9.61 -17.65
C ARG A 36 18.45 9.26 -17.80
N ALA A 37 18.91 8.16 -17.22
CA ALA A 37 20.30 7.73 -17.38
C ALA A 37 20.65 7.45 -18.85
N LEU A 38 19.77 6.75 -19.57
CA LEU A 38 19.90 6.48 -21.00
C LEU A 38 19.83 7.77 -21.83
N PHE A 39 18.88 8.65 -21.51
CA PHE A 39 18.69 9.92 -22.21
C PHE A 39 19.92 10.82 -22.08
N LEU A 40 20.47 10.98 -20.86
CA LEU A 40 21.66 11.79 -20.61
C LEU A 40 22.89 11.20 -21.30
N HIS A 41 23.07 9.88 -21.23
CA HIS A 41 24.19 9.22 -21.89
C HIS A 41 24.18 9.45 -23.41
N ARG A 42 23.01 9.37 -24.06
CA ARG A 42 22.93 9.53 -25.53
C ARG A 42 23.04 10.98 -26.00
N ASN A 43 22.42 11.90 -25.27
CA ASN A 43 22.23 13.27 -25.75
C ASN A 43 23.22 14.27 -25.13
N PHE A 44 23.94 13.89 -24.07
CA PHE A 44 24.81 14.80 -23.33
C PHE A 44 26.18 14.19 -22.96
N CYS A 45 26.49 12.95 -23.33
CA CYS A 45 27.84 12.38 -23.25
C CYS A 45 28.41 12.17 -24.65
N PHE A 46 29.27 13.08 -25.10
CA PHE A 46 29.88 13.06 -26.43
C PHE A 46 31.37 12.69 -26.41
N ASP A 47 32.05 12.93 -25.28
CA ASP A 47 33.48 12.63 -25.16
C ASP A 47 33.71 11.21 -24.59
N PRO A 48 34.76 10.47 -25.03
CA PRO A 48 35.03 9.10 -24.58
C PRO A 48 35.27 8.91 -23.07
N GLY A 49 35.46 9.99 -22.32
CA GLY A 49 35.61 9.98 -20.86
C GLY A 49 34.31 10.25 -20.10
N GLU A 50 33.27 10.75 -20.77
CA GLU A 50 32.01 11.15 -20.16
C GLU A 50 31.14 9.95 -19.85
N ARG A 51 30.69 9.88 -18.60
CA ARG A 51 29.95 8.74 -18.06
C ARG A 51 28.76 9.19 -17.24
N VAL A 52 27.77 8.30 -17.20
CA VAL A 52 26.57 8.44 -16.38
C VAL A 52 26.60 7.38 -15.28
N LEU A 53 26.46 7.81 -14.03
CA LEU A 53 26.28 6.93 -12.89
C LEU A 53 24.80 6.91 -12.49
N LEU A 54 24.22 5.72 -12.43
CA LEU A 54 22.98 5.46 -11.71
C LEU A 54 23.32 4.78 -10.38
N ALA A 55 23.32 5.57 -9.31
CA ALA A 55 23.58 5.11 -7.96
C ALA A 55 22.28 4.71 -7.26
N THR A 56 22.33 3.65 -6.45
CA THR A 56 21.24 3.25 -5.56
C THR A 56 21.74 2.89 -4.17
N TYR A 57 20.83 2.85 -3.20
CA TYR A 57 21.12 2.36 -1.85
C TYR A 57 21.11 0.82 -1.77
N ASN A 58 20.08 0.18 -2.33
CA ASN A 58 19.81 -1.24 -2.09
C ASN A 58 20.56 -2.14 -3.09
N ARG A 59 21.39 -3.05 -2.56
CA ARG A 59 22.11 -4.05 -3.38
C ARG A 59 21.17 -5.01 -4.12
N THR A 60 20.03 -5.35 -3.54
CA THR A 60 19.05 -6.26 -4.15
C THR A 60 18.39 -5.62 -5.36
N LEU A 61 18.26 -4.28 -5.36
CA LEU A 61 17.66 -3.52 -6.44
C LEU A 61 18.53 -3.54 -7.71
N ILE A 62 19.86 -3.65 -7.61
CA ILE A 62 20.77 -3.61 -8.77
C ILE A 62 20.40 -4.64 -9.84
N ASN A 63 20.21 -5.91 -9.48
CA ASN A 63 19.92 -6.96 -10.47
C ASN A 63 18.59 -6.71 -11.17
N TYR A 64 17.60 -6.22 -10.41
CA TYR A 64 16.31 -5.83 -10.95
C TYR A 64 16.44 -4.63 -11.90
N LEU A 65 17.19 -3.59 -11.51
CA LEU A 65 17.48 -2.42 -12.35
C LEU A 65 18.20 -2.82 -13.63
N GLN A 66 19.21 -3.68 -13.55
CA GLN A 66 19.95 -4.16 -14.72
C GLN A 66 19.02 -4.90 -15.68
N CYS A 67 18.14 -5.77 -15.17
CA CYS A 67 17.14 -6.47 -16.00
C CYS A 67 16.19 -5.49 -16.70
N ILE A 68 15.67 -4.49 -15.99
CA ILE A 68 14.81 -3.46 -16.60
C ILE A 68 15.61 -2.62 -17.59
N PHE A 69 16.83 -2.24 -17.24
CA PHE A 69 17.69 -1.41 -18.06
C PHE A 69 17.94 -2.03 -19.43
N GLU A 70 18.27 -3.33 -19.48
CA GLU A 70 18.45 -4.04 -20.75
C GLU A 70 17.16 -4.06 -21.59
N LYS A 71 16.00 -4.33 -20.97
CA LYS A 71 14.70 -4.27 -21.66
C LYS A 71 14.37 -2.89 -22.24
N VAL A 72 14.66 -1.83 -21.47
CA VAL A 72 14.42 -0.45 -21.90
C VAL A 72 15.37 -0.09 -23.05
N LYS A 73 16.64 -0.47 -22.94
CA LYS A 73 17.66 -0.25 -23.96
C LYS A 73 17.30 -0.91 -25.29
N GLU A 74 16.88 -2.18 -25.28
CA GLU A 74 16.44 -2.90 -26.49
C GLU A 74 15.29 -2.18 -27.21
N ARG A 75 14.28 -1.72 -26.46
CA ARG A 75 13.13 -0.99 -27.03
C ARG A 75 13.52 0.38 -27.61
N TYR A 76 14.44 1.09 -26.94
CA TYR A 76 14.97 2.38 -27.39
C TYR A 76 15.94 2.25 -28.58
N ASP A 77 16.61 1.12 -28.75
CA ASP A 77 17.46 0.82 -29.91
C ASP A 77 16.62 0.45 -31.15
N GLY A 78 15.46 -0.20 -30.96
CA GLY A 78 14.56 -0.57 -32.06
C GLY A 78 13.86 0.60 -32.76
N GLN A 79 13.76 1.78 -32.13
CA GLN A 79 13.05 2.94 -32.70
C GLN A 79 13.89 3.88 -33.57
N TYR A 80 15.23 3.90 -33.43
CA TYR A 80 16.10 4.84 -34.17
C TYR A 80 17.48 4.25 -34.44
N ALA A 81 17.55 3.25 -35.32
CA ALA A 81 18.82 2.77 -35.86
C ALA A 81 19.40 3.76 -36.89
N ASN A 82 19.88 4.93 -36.45
CA ASN A 82 20.57 5.90 -37.32
C ASN A 82 22.05 6.11 -36.93
N LEU A 83 22.90 5.50 -37.76
CA LEU A 83 24.17 5.96 -38.35
C LEU A 83 25.38 6.46 -37.51
N PHE A 84 25.32 6.66 -36.19
CA PHE A 84 26.50 7.14 -35.43
C PHE A 84 26.83 6.38 -34.13
N SER A 85 26.41 5.13 -33.97
CA SER A 85 26.74 4.33 -32.78
C SER A 85 28.11 3.64 -32.89
N SER A 86 29.19 4.41 -32.91
CA SER A 86 30.54 3.88 -32.64
C SER A 86 30.92 4.11 -31.17
N ASN A 87 30.73 3.05 -30.38
CA ASN A 87 31.44 2.66 -29.15
C ASN A 87 31.61 3.64 -27.97
N ALA A 88 31.02 3.19 -26.85
CA ALA A 88 31.57 3.10 -25.49
C ALA A 88 31.61 4.37 -24.60
N GLY A 89 30.44 4.72 -24.07
CA GLY A 89 30.27 5.06 -22.66
C GLY A 89 29.31 4.04 -22.03
N SER A 90 29.60 3.54 -20.82
CA SER A 90 28.68 2.69 -20.06
C SER A 90 27.88 3.56 -19.09
N VAL A 91 26.56 3.35 -19.04
CA VAL A 91 25.79 3.74 -17.86
C VAL A 91 26.19 2.77 -16.76
N ASP A 92 26.85 3.28 -15.73
CA ASP A 92 27.29 2.46 -14.60
C ASP A 92 26.16 2.39 -13.57
N ILE A 93 25.67 1.18 -13.27
CA ILE A 93 24.62 0.95 -12.26
C ILE A 93 25.27 0.25 -11.06
N GLN A 94 25.42 0.96 -9.94
CA GLN A 94 26.12 0.45 -8.76
C GLN A 94 25.49 0.99 -7.45
N THR A 95 25.78 0.32 -6.32
CA THR A 95 25.46 0.94 -5.03
C THR A 95 26.56 1.91 -4.62
N VAL A 96 26.20 2.92 -3.82
CA VAL A 96 27.18 3.87 -3.28
C VAL A 96 28.25 3.15 -2.43
N ASP A 97 27.84 2.16 -1.65
CA ASP A 97 28.79 1.34 -0.87
C ASP A 97 29.73 0.50 -1.74
N GLN A 98 29.26 0.01 -2.90
CA GLN A 98 30.13 -0.67 -3.86
C GLN A 98 31.16 0.30 -4.42
N LEU A 99 30.75 1.50 -4.84
CA LEU A 99 31.68 2.52 -5.34
C LEU A 99 32.74 2.84 -4.28
N ILE A 100 32.32 3.17 -3.06
CA ILE A 100 33.23 3.46 -1.93
C ILE A 100 34.22 2.30 -1.72
N TYR A 101 33.73 1.05 -1.74
CA TYR A 101 34.59 -0.12 -1.58
C TYR A 101 35.60 -0.28 -2.72
N HIS A 102 35.22 0.01 -3.97
CA HIS A 102 36.15 -0.01 -5.11
C HIS A 102 37.24 1.04 -4.96
N TYR A 103 36.92 2.26 -4.54
CA TYR A 103 37.95 3.28 -4.25
C TYR A 103 38.88 2.85 -3.12
N TYR A 104 38.34 2.24 -2.06
CA TYR A 104 39.17 1.71 -0.99
C TYR A 104 40.15 0.64 -1.52
N LYS A 105 39.63 -0.32 -2.29
CA LYS A 105 40.42 -1.39 -2.93
C LYS A 105 41.54 -0.85 -3.81
N GLU A 106 41.25 0.18 -4.60
CA GLU A 106 42.18 0.68 -5.63
C GLU A 106 43.25 1.63 -5.06
N HIS A 107 42.91 2.41 -4.03
CA HIS A 107 43.76 3.51 -3.58
C HIS A 107 44.20 3.43 -2.12
N LEU A 108 43.48 2.69 -1.26
CA LEU A 108 43.63 2.73 0.19
C LEU A 108 43.72 1.34 0.85
N GLU A 109 43.82 0.24 0.09
CA GLU A 109 43.87 -1.11 0.66
C GLU A 109 45.18 -1.29 1.46
N GLU A 110 45.03 -1.59 2.74
CA GLU A 110 46.14 -1.77 3.66
C GLU A 110 46.41 -3.26 3.90
N PRO A 111 47.64 -3.75 3.71
CA PRO A 111 47.97 -5.15 3.97
C PRO A 111 47.65 -5.56 5.41
N GLY A 112 46.79 -6.56 5.58
CA GLY A 112 46.41 -7.10 6.89
C GLY A 112 45.16 -6.48 7.51
N LEU A 113 44.60 -5.41 6.94
CA LEU A 113 43.34 -4.80 7.39
C LEU A 113 42.16 -5.35 6.58
N LYS A 114 41.15 -5.91 7.26
CA LYS A 114 39.98 -6.53 6.60
C LYS A 114 38.69 -5.80 6.96
N PRO A 115 37.77 -5.60 5.99
CA PRO A 115 36.43 -5.10 6.31
C PRO A 115 35.71 -6.03 7.30
N LEU A 116 35.10 -5.45 8.32
CA LEU A 116 34.42 -6.18 9.38
C LEU A 116 32.99 -6.56 8.97
N TYR A 117 32.72 -7.87 8.96
CA TYR A 117 31.38 -8.43 8.77
C TYR A 117 30.91 -9.32 9.94
N ASP A 118 31.82 -9.71 10.83
CA ASP A 118 31.51 -10.60 11.94
C ASP A 118 30.88 -9.83 13.11
N GLN A 119 29.59 -10.07 13.34
CA GLN A 119 28.81 -9.52 14.45
C GLN A 119 29.38 -9.89 15.82
N LYS A 120 30.01 -11.07 15.98
CA LYS A 120 30.61 -11.47 17.26
C LYS A 120 31.79 -10.57 17.60
N VAL A 121 32.64 -10.29 16.62
CA VAL A 121 33.78 -9.38 16.80
C VAL A 121 33.30 -7.97 17.16
N VAL A 122 32.23 -7.47 16.51
CA VAL A 122 31.62 -6.18 16.88
C VAL A 122 31.21 -6.16 18.36
N GLN A 123 30.50 -7.19 18.82
CA GLN A 123 30.02 -7.30 20.20
C GLN A 123 31.16 -7.45 21.22
N GLU A 124 32.20 -8.21 20.88
CA GLU A 124 33.39 -8.33 21.73
C GLU A 124 34.12 -7.00 21.86
N VAL A 125 34.31 -6.30 20.75
CA VAL A 125 35.08 -5.04 20.71
C VAL A 125 34.32 -3.92 21.39
N ILE A 126 32.99 -3.78 21.17
CA ILE A 126 32.21 -2.74 21.86
C ILE A 126 32.22 -2.96 23.38
N ALA A 127 32.11 -4.20 23.84
CA ALA A 127 32.20 -4.54 25.25
C ALA A 127 33.60 -4.21 25.82
N GLU A 128 34.66 -4.43 25.05
CA GLU A 128 36.02 -4.06 25.44
C GLU A 128 36.22 -2.54 25.48
N SER A 129 35.69 -1.80 24.49
CA SER A 129 35.73 -0.33 24.45
C SER A 129 35.07 0.30 25.68
N ILE A 130 33.95 -0.26 26.13
CA ILE A 130 33.25 0.19 27.34
C ILE A 130 34.07 -0.11 28.59
N ARG A 131 34.74 -1.27 28.66
CA ARG A 131 35.64 -1.61 29.80
C ARG A 131 36.86 -0.69 29.89
N ARG A 132 37.30 -0.11 28.78
CA ARG A 132 38.43 0.85 28.73
C ARG A 132 38.04 2.26 29.19
N LEU A 133 36.76 2.53 29.45
CA LEU A 133 36.33 3.85 29.92
C LEU A 133 36.84 4.16 31.34
N PRO A 134 37.21 5.43 31.62
CA PRO A 134 37.52 5.90 32.97
C PRO A 134 36.42 5.63 34.00
N ASP A 135 36.81 5.51 35.28
CA ASP A 135 35.89 5.24 36.40
C ASP A 135 34.73 6.24 36.51
N ALA A 136 34.94 7.49 36.08
CA ALA A 136 33.93 8.55 36.05
C ALA A 136 32.68 8.17 35.23
N TYR A 137 32.80 7.27 34.26
CA TYR A 137 31.70 6.83 33.40
C TYR A 137 30.98 5.57 33.92
N LYS A 138 31.55 4.87 34.91
CA LYS A 138 31.03 3.55 35.35
C LYS A 138 29.61 3.62 35.93
N GLN A 139 29.21 4.77 36.47
CA GLN A 139 27.88 5.02 37.03
C GLN A 139 26.81 5.28 35.96
N LEU A 140 27.19 5.44 34.69
CA LEU A 140 26.29 5.77 33.59
C LEU A 140 25.75 4.50 32.93
N GLY A 141 24.68 3.94 33.49
CA GLY A 141 24.07 2.67 33.03
C GLY A 141 23.78 2.60 31.52
N VAL A 142 23.44 3.73 30.89
CA VAL A 142 23.13 3.82 29.45
C VAL A 142 24.31 3.39 28.56
N LEU A 143 25.55 3.57 29.01
CA LEU A 143 26.74 3.18 28.24
C LEU A 143 26.94 1.67 28.14
N TYR A 144 26.20 0.88 28.93
CA TYR A 144 26.27 -0.58 28.91
C TYR A 144 25.19 -1.21 28.01
N ASP A 145 24.33 -0.42 27.37
CA ASP A 145 23.50 -0.89 26.26
C ASP A 145 24.32 -0.86 24.96
N TYR A 146 24.90 -2.02 24.63
CA TYR A 146 25.83 -2.15 23.51
C TYR A 146 25.17 -1.85 22.17
N ASN A 147 23.89 -2.18 22.00
CA ASN A 147 23.17 -1.93 20.75
C ASN A 147 22.90 -0.44 20.58
N PHE A 148 22.40 0.21 21.64
CA PHE A 148 22.17 1.65 21.62
C PHE A 148 23.46 2.44 21.34
N VAL A 149 24.55 2.12 22.04
CA VAL A 149 25.83 2.79 21.87
C VAL A 149 26.36 2.57 20.47
N LEU A 150 26.32 1.32 19.97
CA LEU A 150 26.76 1.02 18.61
C LEU A 150 25.94 1.80 17.57
N ASP A 151 24.61 1.82 17.70
CA ASP A 151 23.73 2.57 16.80
C ASP A 151 24.03 4.06 16.81
N GLU A 152 24.31 4.65 17.98
CA GLU A 152 24.70 6.06 18.09
C GLU A 152 26.07 6.32 17.45
N ILE A 153 27.05 5.44 17.66
CA ILE A 153 28.37 5.53 17.01
C ILE A 153 28.21 5.46 15.49
N MET A 154 27.40 4.52 14.99
CA MET A 154 27.16 4.38 13.55
C MET A 154 26.45 5.61 12.97
N TRP A 155 25.54 6.21 13.74
CA TRP A 155 24.88 7.45 13.35
C TRP A 155 25.84 8.64 13.31
N LEU A 156 26.71 8.80 14.30
CA LEU A 156 27.73 9.86 14.34
C LEU A 156 28.60 9.82 13.08
N LYS A 157 29.12 8.63 12.76
CA LYS A 157 29.93 8.42 11.57
C LYS A 157 29.16 8.65 10.28
N ALA A 158 27.92 8.17 10.18
CA ALA A 158 27.06 8.39 9.02
C ALA A 158 26.81 9.88 8.76
N CYS A 159 26.67 10.68 9.82
CA CYS A 159 26.45 12.12 9.78
C CYS A 159 27.75 12.94 9.79
N ARG A 160 28.92 12.29 9.79
CA ARG A 160 30.25 12.92 9.85
C ARG A 160 30.49 13.79 11.11
N TYR A 161 29.84 13.46 12.23
CA TYR A 161 30.12 14.10 13.53
C TYR A 161 31.33 13.44 14.18
N LEU A 162 32.52 13.91 13.78
CA LEU A 162 33.82 13.35 14.20
C LEU A 162 34.53 14.20 15.24
N ASP A 163 33.91 15.30 15.66
CA ASP A 163 34.41 16.24 16.64
C ASP A 163 33.52 16.20 17.89
N ILE A 164 34.15 16.23 19.07
CA ILE A 164 33.42 16.07 20.33
C ILE A 164 32.63 17.33 20.68
N GLU A 165 33.18 18.50 20.43
CA GLU A 165 32.51 19.78 20.64
C GLU A 165 31.26 19.88 19.76
N GLU A 166 31.38 19.53 18.48
CA GLU A 166 30.22 19.43 17.58
C GLU A 166 29.18 18.46 18.16
N TYR A 167 29.57 17.22 18.49
CA TYR A 167 28.63 16.25 19.06
C TYR A 167 27.95 16.74 20.35
N GLN A 168 28.65 17.49 21.18
CA GLN A 168 28.10 17.99 22.44
C GLN A 168 27.04 19.07 22.27
N GLU A 169 27.14 19.89 21.23
CA GLU A 169 26.23 21.00 20.97
C GLU A 169 25.04 20.64 20.08
N LEU A 170 25.11 19.51 19.37
CA LEU A 170 24.07 19.08 18.43
C LEU A 170 22.68 18.93 19.06
N ASP A 171 21.69 19.47 18.34
CA ASP A 171 20.29 19.15 18.54
C ASP A 171 19.98 17.77 17.95
N ARG A 172 19.96 16.77 18.83
CA ARG A 172 19.58 15.39 18.48
C ARG A 172 18.05 15.28 18.40
N ILE A 173 17.49 15.76 17.30
CA ILE A 173 16.05 15.72 16.98
C ILE A 173 15.69 14.32 16.45
N GLY A 174 14.50 13.82 16.80
CA GLY A 174 13.97 12.53 16.31
C GLY A 174 13.91 11.40 17.35
N ARG A 175 14.34 11.65 18.58
CA ARG A 175 14.27 10.71 19.72
C ARG A 175 13.42 11.30 20.87
N ILE A 176 12.27 11.89 20.57
CA ILE A 176 11.49 12.68 21.54
C ILE A 176 10.02 12.25 21.51
N LYS A 177 9.44 11.90 22.66
CA LYS A 177 8.14 12.49 23.07
C LYS A 177 7.83 12.41 24.57
N MET A 178 6.79 13.16 24.92
CA MET A 178 6.38 13.60 26.25
C MET A 178 5.87 12.46 27.16
N MET A 179 6.03 12.70 28.47
CA MET A 179 5.36 12.05 29.61
C MET A 179 5.85 10.64 29.97
N THR A 180 6.97 10.55 30.70
CA THR A 180 7.02 9.82 31.99
C THR A 180 8.22 10.30 32.82
N ASP A 181 8.01 10.46 34.13
CA ASP A 181 8.97 10.96 35.09
C ASP A 181 10.04 9.89 35.43
N ASN A 182 11.32 10.28 35.34
CA ASN A 182 12.51 9.70 36.02
C ASN A 182 13.69 9.14 35.19
N LEU A 183 13.74 9.26 33.86
CA LEU A 183 14.99 9.01 33.08
C LEU A 183 15.22 10.11 32.03
N PRO A 184 16.48 10.52 31.73
CA PRO A 184 16.73 11.63 30.83
C PRO A 184 16.25 11.32 29.39
N GLN A 185 15.20 12.03 28.98
CA GLN A 185 14.42 11.90 27.74
C GLN A 185 15.15 12.34 26.45
N ARG A 186 16.36 12.90 26.57
CA ARG A 186 17.28 13.25 25.47
C ARG A 186 18.69 12.96 25.96
N LEU A 187 19.59 12.52 25.08
CA LEU A 187 21.03 12.60 25.37
C LEU A 187 21.34 14.08 25.63
N PRO A 188 21.62 14.51 26.87
CA PRO A 188 21.72 15.92 27.18
C PRO A 188 22.92 16.49 26.41
N LYS A 189 22.74 17.70 25.86
CA LYS A 189 23.88 18.47 25.33
C LYS A 189 24.91 18.65 26.44
N ASN A 190 26.18 18.67 26.07
CA ASN A 190 27.29 18.85 27.03
C ASN A 190 27.34 17.81 28.17
N SER A 191 26.84 16.58 27.95
CA SER A 191 26.78 15.54 29.00
C SER A 191 27.99 14.62 29.02
N LEU A 192 28.27 14.04 30.20
CA LEU A 192 29.27 12.96 30.34
C LEU A 192 28.87 11.71 29.54
N VAL A 193 27.57 11.45 29.32
CA VAL A 193 27.11 10.34 28.49
C VAL A 193 27.56 10.52 27.04
N ARG A 194 27.39 11.73 26.46
CA ARG A 194 27.88 12.02 25.10
C ARG A 194 29.42 11.89 25.01
N ARG A 195 30.16 12.38 26.01
CA ARG A 195 31.64 12.16 26.06
C ARG A 195 31.98 10.69 26.09
N GLY A 196 31.33 9.92 26.96
CA GLY A 196 31.52 8.48 27.07
C GLY A 196 31.25 7.74 25.76
N ILE A 197 30.14 8.06 25.07
CA ILE A 197 29.82 7.47 23.74
C ILE A 197 30.92 7.79 22.72
N PHE A 198 31.41 9.03 22.70
CA PHE A 198 32.46 9.45 21.77
C PHE A 198 33.82 8.81 22.09
N GLU A 199 34.18 8.67 23.37
CA GLU A 199 35.37 7.93 23.79
C GLU A 199 35.24 6.44 23.44
N ILE A 200 34.07 5.83 23.62
CA ILE A 200 33.80 4.45 23.18
C ILE A 200 34.00 4.33 21.66
N MET A 201 33.53 5.30 20.87
CA MET A 201 33.76 5.31 19.42
C MET A 201 35.25 5.27 19.08
N GLN A 202 36.05 6.14 19.69
CA GLN A 202 37.50 6.20 19.46
C GLN A 202 38.19 4.89 19.88
N ASN A 203 37.85 4.35 21.05
CA ASN A 203 38.37 3.08 21.54
C ASN A 203 37.97 1.92 20.62
N PHE A 204 36.73 1.90 20.15
CA PHE A 204 36.20 0.90 19.22
C PHE A 204 36.98 0.87 17.92
N ASP A 205 37.29 2.04 17.36
CA ASP A 205 38.03 2.15 16.10
C ASP A 205 39.48 1.70 16.25
N GLN A 206 40.11 2.12 17.34
CA GLN A 206 41.48 1.70 17.66
C GLN A 206 41.55 0.18 17.86
N LEU A 207 40.63 -0.40 18.64
CA LEU A 207 40.58 -1.83 18.92
C LEU A 207 40.33 -2.67 17.67
N LEU A 208 39.44 -2.23 16.79
CA LEU A 208 39.23 -2.89 15.51
C LEU A 208 40.52 -2.90 14.68
N TYR A 209 41.19 -1.74 14.61
CA TYR A 209 42.43 -1.61 13.86
C TYR A 209 43.55 -2.51 14.44
N GLU A 210 43.71 -2.55 15.77
CA GLU A 210 44.64 -3.46 16.47
C GLU A 210 44.37 -4.93 16.16
N LYS A 211 43.09 -5.31 15.97
CA LYS A 211 42.67 -6.67 15.61
C LYS A 211 42.71 -6.92 14.09
N GLY A 212 43.19 -5.98 13.28
CA GLY A 212 43.27 -6.11 11.82
C GLY A 212 41.93 -5.96 11.11
N TYR A 213 40.97 -5.26 11.70
CA TYR A 213 39.65 -4.99 11.12
C TYR A 213 39.39 -3.49 10.91
N ILE A 214 38.59 -3.18 9.90
CA ILE A 214 38.04 -1.84 9.67
C ILE A 214 36.52 -1.94 9.50
N HIS A 215 35.78 -1.10 10.20
CA HIS A 215 34.33 -1.05 10.03
C HIS A 215 33.97 -0.28 8.75
N ASN A 216 32.86 -0.66 8.09
CA ASN A 216 32.48 -0.10 6.79
C ASN A 216 32.26 1.43 6.82
N ARG A 217 31.82 1.98 7.97
CA ARG A 217 31.65 3.43 8.15
C ARG A 217 33.00 4.17 8.17
N ASP A 218 34.02 3.60 8.80
CA ASP A 218 35.38 4.17 8.85
C ASP A 218 36.07 4.09 7.50
N LEU A 219 35.85 2.99 6.79
CA LEU A 219 36.27 2.82 5.41
C LEU A 219 35.67 3.94 4.54
N ALA A 220 34.37 4.20 4.64
CA ALA A 220 33.71 5.28 3.90
C ALA A 220 34.27 6.67 4.24
N LEU A 221 34.58 6.94 5.51
CA LEU A 221 35.21 8.19 5.93
C LEU A 221 36.64 8.35 5.40
N LYS A 222 37.45 7.29 5.41
CA LYS A 222 38.80 7.28 4.80
C LYS A 222 38.73 7.57 3.31
N VAL A 223 37.83 6.91 2.59
CA VAL A 223 37.61 7.11 1.15
C VAL A 223 37.17 8.54 0.86
N LEU A 224 36.21 9.08 1.63
CA LEU A 224 35.74 10.45 1.44
C LEU A 224 36.89 11.47 1.55
N ARG A 225 37.75 11.34 2.58
CA ARG A 225 38.91 12.22 2.74
C ARG A 225 39.86 12.12 1.55
N HIS A 226 40.14 10.91 1.08
CA HIS A 226 41.03 10.69 -0.06
C HIS A 226 40.49 11.34 -1.35
N VAL A 227 39.19 11.15 -1.64
CA VAL A 227 38.56 11.66 -2.87
C VAL A 227 38.39 13.17 -2.87
N GLN A 228 38.26 13.80 -1.68
CA GLN A 228 38.27 15.26 -1.55
C GLN A 228 39.60 15.88 -2.04
N ASP A 229 40.72 15.19 -1.80
CA ASP A 229 42.05 15.65 -2.23
C ASP A 229 42.41 15.15 -3.63
N ASN A 230 41.95 13.96 -4.01
CA ASN A 230 42.34 13.25 -5.23
C ASN A 230 41.11 12.63 -5.93
N PRO A 231 40.23 13.44 -6.55
CA PRO A 231 39.10 12.90 -7.28
C PRO A 231 39.58 12.12 -8.50
N SER A 232 39.21 10.84 -8.58
CA SER A 232 39.44 9.95 -9.72
C SER A 232 38.09 9.39 -10.20
N LYS A 233 38.02 8.77 -11.40
CA LYS A 233 36.81 8.13 -11.96
C LYS A 233 35.52 8.95 -11.78
N THR A 234 35.57 10.19 -12.23
CA THR A 234 34.47 11.15 -12.07
C THR A 234 33.39 10.96 -13.14
N TYR A 235 32.17 11.40 -12.84
CA TYR A 235 30.99 11.26 -13.69
C TYR A 235 30.44 12.63 -14.09
N LYS A 236 30.03 12.75 -15.36
CA LYS A 236 29.37 13.96 -15.88
C LYS A 236 27.93 14.05 -15.41
N HIS A 237 27.26 12.92 -15.34
CA HIS A 237 25.90 12.84 -14.80
C HIS A 237 25.83 11.81 -13.68
N ILE A 238 25.24 12.19 -12.56
CA ILE A 238 24.93 11.29 -11.45
C ILE A 238 23.42 11.33 -11.22
N ILE A 239 22.80 10.17 -11.23
CA ILE A 239 21.40 9.96 -10.86
C ILE A 239 21.39 9.06 -9.64
N ILE A 240 20.67 9.46 -8.61
CA ILE A 240 20.59 8.74 -7.34
C ILE A 240 19.13 8.32 -7.13
N ASP A 241 18.89 7.01 -7.14
CA ASP A 241 17.63 6.42 -6.69
C ASP A 241 17.70 6.12 -5.18
N GLU A 242 16.55 6.15 -4.50
CA GLU A 242 16.44 5.97 -3.03
C GLU A 242 17.34 6.94 -2.23
N GLY A 243 17.46 8.18 -2.71
CA GLY A 243 18.33 9.21 -2.12
C GLY A 243 18.05 9.55 -0.66
N GLN A 244 16.84 9.24 -0.17
CA GLN A 244 16.44 9.42 1.23
C GLN A 244 17.08 8.46 2.21
N ASP A 245 17.75 7.39 1.75
CA ASP A 245 18.45 6.45 2.62
C ASP A 245 19.94 6.77 2.75
N LEU A 246 20.46 7.65 1.89
CA LEU A 246 21.88 7.97 1.88
C LEU A 246 22.30 8.77 3.12
N THR A 247 23.48 8.42 3.61
CA THR A 247 24.13 9.15 4.69
C THR A 247 24.81 10.42 4.18
N ARG A 248 25.16 11.35 5.08
CA ARG A 248 25.92 12.55 4.70
C ARG A 248 27.25 12.20 4.03
N VAL A 249 27.97 11.23 4.58
CA VAL A 249 29.25 10.75 4.02
C VAL A 249 29.08 10.23 2.59
N GLN A 250 28.00 9.49 2.32
CA GLN A 250 27.71 8.97 0.98
C GLN A 250 27.34 10.08 -0.01
N LEU A 251 26.52 11.06 0.41
CA LEU A 251 26.16 12.22 -0.41
C LEU A 251 27.39 13.07 -0.76
N GLU A 252 28.23 13.37 0.23
CA GLU A 252 29.47 14.13 0.02
C GLU A 252 30.46 13.37 -0.87
N PHE A 253 30.56 12.04 -0.73
CA PHE A 253 31.37 11.22 -1.64
C PHE A 253 30.91 11.36 -3.09
N LEU A 254 29.60 11.25 -3.35
CA LEU A 254 29.03 11.40 -4.69
C LEU A 254 29.27 12.81 -5.26
N GLN A 255 29.20 13.86 -4.43
CA GLN A 255 29.53 15.23 -4.85
C GLN A 255 30.99 15.39 -5.28
N ASN A 256 31.94 14.71 -4.63
CA ASN A 256 33.36 14.83 -4.98
C ASN A 256 33.73 14.05 -6.25
N ILE A 257 32.94 13.05 -6.66
CA ILE A 257 33.13 12.34 -7.93
C ILE A 257 32.27 12.91 -9.08
N TYR A 258 31.55 14.01 -8.82
CA TYR A 258 30.78 14.73 -9.83
C TYR A 258 31.66 15.77 -10.52
N GLN A 259 31.76 15.73 -11.85
CA GLN A 259 32.62 16.65 -12.62
C GLN A 259 32.11 18.10 -12.58
N GLY A 260 30.80 18.31 -12.42
CA GLY A 260 30.18 19.63 -12.48
C GLY A 260 30.36 20.34 -13.84
N GLY A 261 29.87 21.57 -13.96
CA GLY A 261 30.01 22.39 -15.16
C GLY A 261 28.78 22.43 -16.08
N GLU A 262 28.90 23.15 -17.19
CA GLU A 262 27.82 23.32 -18.16
C GLU A 262 27.47 21.98 -18.83
N GLY A 263 26.17 21.68 -18.95
CA GLY A 263 25.70 20.40 -19.50
C GLY A 263 25.90 19.18 -18.60
N SER A 264 26.23 19.35 -17.31
CA SER A 264 26.31 18.28 -16.31
C SER A 264 25.07 18.26 -15.40
N SER A 265 24.76 17.12 -14.78
CA SER A 265 23.63 17.04 -13.86
C SER A 265 23.83 16.08 -12.70
N PHE A 266 23.32 16.47 -11.54
CA PHE A 266 23.23 15.66 -10.34
C PHE A 266 21.76 15.55 -9.92
N THR A 267 21.11 14.46 -10.32
CA THR A 267 19.68 14.22 -10.08
C THR A 267 19.49 13.32 -8.87
N LEU A 268 18.66 13.76 -7.95
CA LEU A 268 18.38 13.06 -6.71
C LEU A 268 16.90 12.72 -6.64
N ILE A 269 16.60 11.45 -6.48
CA ILE A 269 15.24 10.93 -6.47
C ILE A 269 14.96 10.36 -5.07
N ALA A 270 13.90 10.85 -4.42
CA ALA A 270 13.67 10.57 -3.00
C ALA A 270 12.18 10.37 -2.63
N ASP A 271 11.95 9.51 -1.64
CA ASP A 271 10.65 9.26 -1.00
C ASP A 271 10.81 9.16 0.52
N VAL A 272 10.58 10.27 1.22
CA VAL A 272 10.86 10.36 2.66
C VAL A 272 9.93 9.47 3.50
N ALA A 273 8.72 9.15 3.00
CA ALA A 273 7.83 8.20 3.66
C ALA A 273 8.43 6.78 3.69
N GLN A 274 9.30 6.46 2.74
CA GLN A 274 10.00 5.17 2.66
C GLN A 274 11.39 5.18 3.30
N SER A 275 11.82 6.26 3.98
CA SER A 275 13.12 6.28 4.67
C SER A 275 13.06 5.40 5.93
N ILE A 276 13.70 4.23 5.87
CA ILE A 276 13.71 3.20 6.93
C ILE A 276 15.08 3.05 7.61
N TYR A 277 16.11 3.76 7.16
CA TYR A 277 17.47 3.66 7.70
C TYR A 277 17.81 4.83 8.63
N THR A 278 18.24 4.50 9.84
CA THR A 278 18.49 5.47 10.93
C THR A 278 19.65 6.44 10.66
N GLY A 279 20.60 6.04 9.80
CA GLY A 279 21.74 6.85 9.38
C GLY A 279 21.48 7.79 8.20
N ALA A 280 20.27 7.77 7.64
CA ALA A 280 19.88 8.63 6.54
C ALA A 280 20.00 10.12 6.91
N TRP A 281 20.48 10.94 5.98
CA TRP A 281 20.59 12.37 6.21
C TRP A 281 19.25 13.10 6.15
N LEU A 282 18.33 12.66 5.28
CA LEU A 282 17.07 13.35 5.01
C LEU A 282 15.97 13.05 6.03
N VAL A 283 16.06 13.75 7.14
CA VAL A 283 15.08 13.69 8.23
C VAL A 283 14.59 15.10 8.58
N LYS A 284 13.55 15.21 9.41
CA LYS A 284 13.00 16.52 9.84
C LYS A 284 14.12 17.44 10.36
N GLY A 285 14.26 18.62 9.77
CA GLY A 285 15.29 19.61 10.11
C GLY A 285 16.65 19.44 9.41
N ARG A 286 16.80 18.46 8.50
CA ARG A 286 18.01 18.27 7.68
C ARG A 286 17.65 18.19 6.20
N SER A 287 18.11 19.17 5.43
CA SER A 287 17.79 19.29 4.00
C SER A 287 19.00 18.99 3.13
N PHE A 288 18.78 18.89 1.82
CA PHE A 288 19.87 18.77 0.84
C PHE A 288 20.75 20.02 0.79
N ALA A 289 20.15 21.20 1.01
CA ALA A 289 20.90 22.46 1.05
C ALA A 289 21.97 22.46 2.16
N SER A 290 21.72 21.81 3.30
CA SER A 290 22.70 21.75 4.40
C SER A 290 23.93 20.88 4.09
N VAL A 291 23.90 20.08 3.02
CA VAL A 291 25.06 19.33 2.50
C VAL A 291 25.58 19.93 1.19
N GLY A 292 25.22 21.17 0.86
CA GLY A 292 25.73 21.88 -0.32
C GLY A 292 25.07 21.46 -1.64
N LEU A 293 23.94 20.75 -1.60
CA LEU A 293 23.14 20.45 -2.78
C LEU A 293 22.10 21.55 -2.98
N ASP A 294 22.43 22.58 -3.78
CA ASP A 294 21.53 23.68 -4.09
C ASP A 294 20.51 23.28 -5.17
N VAL A 295 19.30 22.93 -4.72
CA VAL A 295 18.17 22.52 -5.56
C VAL A 295 17.13 23.62 -5.73
N HIS A 296 17.43 24.88 -5.39
CA HIS A 296 16.46 25.98 -5.47
C HIS A 296 15.86 26.12 -6.87
N GLY A 297 14.53 26.07 -6.96
CA GLY A 297 13.78 26.17 -8.22
C GLY A 297 13.86 24.94 -9.14
N ARG A 298 14.55 23.86 -8.71
CA ARG A 298 14.76 22.63 -9.49
C ARG A 298 14.24 21.39 -8.75
N SER A 299 13.12 21.58 -8.04
CA SER A 299 12.41 20.49 -7.34
C SER A 299 11.11 20.15 -8.04
N SER A 300 10.89 18.87 -8.31
CA SER A 300 9.65 18.34 -8.88
C SER A 300 9.03 17.29 -7.95
N THR A 301 7.71 17.18 -7.98
CA THR A 301 6.95 16.31 -7.06
C THR A 301 6.05 15.38 -7.85
N LEU A 302 6.22 14.07 -7.64
CA LEU A 302 5.42 13.00 -8.22
C LEU A 302 4.43 12.46 -7.19
N ALA A 303 3.23 13.03 -7.15
CA ALA A 303 2.18 12.66 -6.19
C ALA A 303 1.32 11.45 -6.61
N LYS A 304 1.42 11.00 -7.86
CA LYS A 304 0.60 9.92 -8.43
C LYS A 304 1.22 8.54 -8.23
N ASN A 305 0.46 7.57 -7.71
CA ASN A 305 0.88 6.17 -7.56
C ASN A 305 0.28 5.30 -8.65
N TYR A 306 1.04 5.01 -9.72
CA TYR A 306 0.58 4.23 -10.88
C TYR A 306 0.57 2.71 -10.69
N ARG A 307 0.76 2.24 -9.46
CA ARG A 307 1.15 0.86 -9.21
C ARG A 307 0.19 0.15 -8.26
N THR A 308 -0.06 0.75 -7.11
CA THR A 308 -0.81 0.11 -6.03
C THR A 308 -2.27 0.50 -6.14
N SER A 309 -3.19 -0.44 -5.92
CA SER A 309 -4.62 -0.13 -5.90
C SER A 309 -4.98 0.92 -4.83
N THR A 310 -6.05 1.68 -5.06
CA THR A 310 -6.58 2.68 -4.14
C THR A 310 -6.83 2.07 -2.76
N GLN A 311 -7.33 0.83 -2.71
CA GLN A 311 -7.65 0.10 -1.49
C GLN A 311 -6.40 -0.22 -0.67
N ILE A 312 -5.36 -0.78 -1.31
CA ILE A 312 -4.09 -1.08 -0.64
C ILE A 312 -3.43 0.22 -0.18
N ALA A 313 -3.46 1.25 -1.02
CA ALA A 313 -2.89 2.55 -0.73
C ALA A 313 -3.58 3.20 0.50
N ARG A 314 -4.92 3.29 0.51
CA ARG A 314 -5.72 3.81 1.64
C ARG A 314 -5.42 3.04 2.94
N ALA A 315 -5.34 1.71 2.88
CA ALA A 315 -4.99 0.89 4.04
C ALA A 315 -3.59 1.22 4.56
N ALA A 316 -2.58 1.27 3.68
CA ALA A 316 -1.21 1.60 4.05
C ALA A 316 -1.10 3.05 4.59
N TYR A 317 -1.83 4.01 4.03
CA TYR A 317 -1.83 5.39 4.51
C TYR A 317 -2.45 5.53 5.89
N SER A 318 -3.52 4.79 6.19
CA SER A 318 -4.14 4.79 7.52
C SER A 318 -3.16 4.38 8.64
N LEU A 319 -2.09 3.65 8.29
CA LEU A 319 -1.03 3.28 9.22
C LEU A 319 -0.12 4.48 9.58
N ILE A 320 0.28 5.27 8.59
CA ILE A 320 1.27 6.37 8.75
C ILE A 320 0.63 7.71 9.11
N GLU A 321 -0.65 7.91 8.78
CA GLU A 321 -1.39 9.14 9.09
C GLU A 321 -1.41 9.45 10.59
N LYS A 322 -1.38 8.41 11.43
CA LYS A 322 -1.34 8.53 12.89
C LYS A 322 -0.01 9.03 13.45
N ASP A 323 1.03 9.15 12.61
CA ASP A 323 2.38 9.55 13.03
C ASP A 323 2.76 10.96 12.52
N PRO A 324 2.67 12.00 13.37
CA PRO A 324 2.98 13.38 12.99
C PRO A 324 4.47 13.58 12.63
N THR A 325 5.36 12.68 13.03
CA THR A 325 6.78 12.79 12.65
C THR A 325 7.00 12.54 11.16
N ILE A 326 6.07 11.82 10.52
CA ILE A 326 6.05 11.51 9.09
C ILE A 326 5.29 12.59 8.34
N THR A 327 4.04 12.84 8.73
CA THR A 327 3.11 13.71 7.98
C THR A 327 3.51 15.19 8.02
N GLU A 328 4.18 15.67 9.06
CA GLU A 328 4.67 17.05 9.16
C GLU A 328 6.08 17.24 8.55
N ASN A 329 6.62 16.28 7.81
CA ASN A 329 7.94 16.42 7.18
C ASN A 329 7.85 17.26 5.90
N GLU A 330 8.72 18.26 5.74
CA GLU A 330 8.74 19.17 4.58
C GLU A 330 8.93 18.47 3.21
N ASN A 331 9.50 17.26 3.23
CA ASN A 331 9.71 16.44 2.04
C ASN A 331 8.69 15.31 1.90
N TYR A 332 7.70 15.23 2.80
CA TYR A 332 6.58 14.32 2.67
C TYR A 332 5.67 14.79 1.52
N VAL A 333 5.26 13.85 0.69
CA VAL A 333 4.33 14.10 -0.41
C VAL A 333 3.05 13.38 -0.05
N PHE A 334 1.95 14.14 0.08
CA PHE A 334 0.65 13.53 0.28
C PHE A 334 0.27 12.77 -1.00
N PRO A 335 -0.16 11.51 -0.88
CA PRO A 335 -0.51 10.71 -2.04
C PRO A 335 -1.79 11.18 -2.69
N ALA A 336 -1.76 11.43 -4.00
CA ALA A 336 -2.99 11.53 -4.77
C ALA A 336 -3.54 10.11 -4.95
N LEU A 337 -4.81 9.91 -4.60
CA LEU A 337 -5.47 8.64 -4.87
C LEU A 337 -5.62 8.51 -6.39
N LEU A 338 -4.99 7.47 -6.94
CA LEU A 338 -5.34 7.06 -8.29
C LEU A 338 -6.64 6.30 -8.27
N ASP A 339 -7.21 6.18 -9.45
CA ASP A 339 -8.48 5.51 -9.64
C ASP A 339 -8.28 4.02 -9.99
N ARG A 340 -7.17 3.44 -9.55
CA ARG A 340 -6.84 2.03 -9.76
C ARG A 340 -7.56 1.19 -8.72
N GLN A 341 -8.77 0.78 -9.05
CA GLN A 341 -9.57 -0.02 -8.12
C GLN A 341 -9.01 -1.46 -8.03
N GLY A 342 -9.20 -2.07 -6.88
CA GLY A 342 -8.77 -3.44 -6.59
C GLY A 342 -9.42 -3.92 -5.31
N ASP A 343 -8.90 -5.02 -4.76
CA ASP A 343 -9.45 -5.56 -3.53
C ASP A 343 -8.84 -4.93 -2.29
N TYR A 344 -9.64 -4.86 -1.22
CA TYR A 344 -9.14 -4.49 0.09
C TYR A 344 -8.12 -5.52 0.62
N PRO A 345 -7.03 -5.07 1.25
CA PRO A 345 -6.09 -5.96 1.91
C PRO A 345 -6.78 -6.90 2.88
N VAL A 346 -6.49 -8.19 2.75
CA VAL A 346 -7.07 -9.22 3.62
C VAL A 346 -6.23 -9.33 4.88
N ILE A 347 -6.84 -9.25 6.06
CA ILE A 347 -6.14 -9.48 7.34
C ILE A 347 -6.72 -10.64 8.14
N ARG A 348 -5.86 -11.55 8.61
CA ARG A 348 -6.27 -12.74 9.36
C ARG A 348 -5.38 -13.04 10.58
N GLY A 349 -6.04 -13.39 11.69
CA GLY A 349 -5.41 -13.82 12.93
C GLY A 349 -5.52 -15.32 13.17
N PHE A 350 -4.43 -15.94 13.63
CA PHE A 350 -4.33 -17.38 13.87
C PHE A 350 -3.95 -17.70 15.33
N LYS A 351 -4.18 -18.94 15.77
CA LYS A 351 -3.83 -19.37 17.14
C LYS A 351 -2.32 -19.58 17.29
N ASN A 352 -1.69 -20.15 16.27
CA ASN A 352 -0.27 -20.49 16.24
C ASN A 352 0.32 -20.23 14.84
N ASP A 353 1.64 -20.42 14.71
CA ASP A 353 2.40 -20.20 13.48
C ASP A 353 2.17 -21.29 12.42
N GLU A 354 1.80 -22.50 12.81
CA GLU A 354 1.41 -23.57 11.90
C GLU A 354 0.11 -23.24 11.14
N ASP A 355 -0.91 -22.77 11.86
CA ASP A 355 -2.20 -22.35 11.28
C ASP A 355 -2.00 -21.17 10.31
N GLU A 356 -1.14 -20.21 10.65
CA GLU A 356 -0.78 -19.09 9.77
C GLU A 356 -0.09 -19.61 8.49
N ALA A 357 0.88 -20.51 8.61
CA ALA A 357 1.59 -21.06 7.47
C ALA A 357 0.67 -21.88 6.55
N LEU A 358 -0.22 -22.68 7.11
CA LEU A 358 -1.23 -23.45 6.37
C LEU A 358 -2.19 -22.53 5.61
N TYR A 359 -2.62 -21.43 6.23
CA TYR A 359 -3.44 -20.42 5.55
C TYR A 359 -2.70 -19.82 4.35
N VAL A 360 -1.45 -19.39 4.53
CA VAL A 360 -0.64 -18.81 3.43
C VAL A 360 -0.52 -19.80 2.28
N VAL A 361 -0.21 -21.07 2.56
CA VAL A 361 -0.13 -22.12 1.53
C VAL A 361 -1.45 -22.31 0.79
N ASN A 362 -2.56 -22.36 1.51
CA ASN A 362 -3.88 -22.57 0.91
C ASN A 362 -4.32 -21.38 0.05
N GLU A 363 -4.04 -20.16 0.49
CA GLU A 363 -4.37 -18.97 -0.27
C GLU A 363 -3.48 -18.84 -1.53
N ILE A 364 -2.21 -19.21 -1.43
CA ILE A 364 -1.33 -19.32 -2.60
C ILE A 364 -1.90 -20.31 -3.62
N LYS A 365 -2.36 -21.50 -3.21
CA LYS A 365 -2.98 -22.47 -4.13
C LYS A 365 -4.17 -21.87 -4.87
N LYS A 366 -5.07 -21.19 -4.16
CA LYS A 366 -6.22 -20.51 -4.78
C LYS A 366 -5.80 -19.43 -5.78
N LEU A 367 -4.72 -18.70 -5.51
CA LEU A 367 -4.20 -17.69 -6.44
C LEU A 367 -3.63 -18.35 -7.70
N LEU A 368 -2.91 -19.46 -7.57
CA LEU A 368 -2.42 -20.23 -8.72
C LEU A 368 -3.59 -20.76 -9.56
N ASP A 369 -4.66 -21.26 -8.92
CA ASP A 369 -5.89 -21.69 -9.61
C ASP A 369 -6.58 -20.54 -10.36
N ARG A 370 -6.37 -19.29 -9.94
CA ARG A 370 -6.87 -18.06 -10.58
C ARG A 370 -5.91 -17.49 -11.65
N GLY A 371 -4.80 -18.17 -11.95
CA GLY A 371 -3.88 -17.81 -13.03
C GLY A 371 -2.63 -17.03 -12.64
N TYR A 372 -2.38 -16.80 -11.34
CA TYR A 372 -1.10 -16.24 -10.90
C TYR A 372 0.03 -17.25 -11.05
N SER A 373 1.26 -16.78 -11.31
CA SER A 373 2.48 -17.60 -11.36
C SER A 373 3.25 -17.54 -10.03
N TYR A 374 4.15 -18.49 -9.78
CA TYR A 374 4.95 -18.50 -8.54
C TYR A 374 5.80 -17.23 -8.37
N GLN A 375 6.34 -16.71 -9.48
CA GLN A 375 7.14 -15.49 -9.50
C GLN A 375 6.34 -14.22 -9.15
N ASP A 376 5.01 -14.26 -9.24
CA ASP A 376 4.13 -13.13 -8.95
C ASP A 376 3.88 -12.97 -7.44
N ILE A 377 4.33 -13.93 -6.63
CA ILE A 377 4.03 -14.04 -5.22
C ILE A 377 5.29 -13.83 -4.37
N ALA A 378 5.20 -12.88 -3.44
CA ALA A 378 6.19 -12.70 -2.38
C ALA A 378 5.60 -12.90 -0.98
N ILE A 379 6.40 -13.50 -0.10
CA ILE A 379 6.12 -13.65 1.33
C ILE A 379 7.18 -12.86 2.09
N ILE A 380 6.73 -11.97 2.95
CA ILE A 380 7.55 -10.98 3.64
C ILE A 380 7.36 -11.13 5.14
N ALA A 381 8.46 -11.11 5.89
CA ALA A 381 8.41 -11.08 7.34
C ALA A 381 9.46 -10.14 7.94
N ARG A 382 9.24 -9.73 9.20
CA ARG A 382 10.18 -8.87 9.92
C ARG A 382 11.49 -9.57 10.27
N MET A 383 11.44 -10.85 10.61
CA MET A 383 12.63 -11.66 10.92
C MET A 383 12.68 -12.92 10.06
N ARG A 384 13.88 -13.49 9.94
CA ARG A 384 14.12 -14.69 9.13
C ARG A 384 13.38 -15.92 9.67
N LYS A 385 13.19 -16.00 10.98
CA LYS A 385 12.54 -17.14 11.64
C LYS A 385 11.16 -17.46 11.02
N GLN A 386 10.33 -16.44 10.78
CA GLN A 386 9.01 -16.62 10.19
C GLN A 386 9.09 -17.11 8.73
N LEU A 387 10.06 -16.61 7.96
CA LEU A 387 10.29 -17.06 6.58
C LEU A 387 10.73 -18.53 6.55
N ASP A 388 11.66 -18.92 7.42
CA ASP A 388 12.12 -20.30 7.51
C ASP A 388 10.95 -21.23 7.90
N CYS A 389 10.09 -20.82 8.84
CA CYS A 389 8.89 -21.58 9.20
C CYS A 389 7.96 -21.79 8.00
N VAL A 390 7.53 -20.73 7.31
CA VAL A 390 6.62 -20.85 6.16
C VAL A 390 7.27 -21.58 4.98
N GLY A 391 8.58 -21.39 4.78
CA GLY A 391 9.35 -22.10 3.76
C GLY A 391 9.25 -23.62 3.89
N LEU A 392 9.30 -24.15 5.12
CA LEU A 392 9.11 -25.59 5.38
C LEU A 392 7.72 -26.09 4.99
N TYR A 393 6.67 -25.28 5.15
CA TYR A 393 5.31 -25.66 4.77
C TYR A 393 5.09 -25.60 3.25
N LEU A 394 5.70 -24.62 2.56
CA LEU A 394 5.72 -24.58 1.10
C LEU A 394 6.36 -25.85 0.54
N GLU A 395 7.52 -26.25 1.06
CA GLU A 395 8.23 -27.46 0.65
C GLU A 395 7.38 -28.72 0.89
N LYS A 396 6.78 -28.87 2.09
CA LYS A 396 5.87 -29.99 2.41
C LYS A 396 4.68 -30.09 1.45
N CYS A 397 4.21 -28.96 0.91
CA CYS A 397 3.08 -28.88 0.00
C CYS A 397 3.48 -28.86 -1.48
N GLY A 398 4.77 -29.05 -1.80
CA GLY A 398 5.26 -29.08 -3.19
C GLY A 398 5.28 -27.72 -3.89
N LEU A 399 5.29 -26.61 -3.14
CA LEU A 399 5.35 -25.26 -3.68
C LEU A 399 6.80 -24.76 -3.67
N PRO A 400 7.37 -24.32 -4.81
CA PRO A 400 8.76 -23.90 -4.89
C PRO A 400 8.95 -22.53 -4.23
N GLY A 401 9.49 -22.49 -3.01
CA GLY A 401 9.81 -21.26 -2.28
C GLY A 401 11.31 -21.05 -2.09
N VAL A 402 11.80 -19.82 -2.24
CA VAL A 402 13.21 -19.48 -2.06
C VAL A 402 13.37 -18.30 -1.11
N VAL A 403 14.11 -18.51 -0.01
CA VAL A 403 14.52 -17.44 0.90
C VAL A 403 15.67 -16.66 0.27
N VAL A 404 15.36 -15.44 -0.16
CA VAL A 404 16.30 -14.54 -0.80
C VAL A 404 17.17 -13.89 0.27
N THR A 405 18.32 -14.52 0.52
CA THR A 405 19.31 -14.08 1.52
C THR A 405 20.46 -13.28 0.91
N SER A 406 20.72 -13.43 -0.39
CA SER A 406 21.83 -12.77 -1.06
C SER A 406 21.63 -12.58 -2.57
N TYR A 407 22.41 -11.64 -3.09
CA TYR A 407 22.53 -11.15 -4.47
C TYR A 407 22.65 -12.21 -5.60
N LYS A 408 23.01 -13.46 -5.31
CA LYS A 408 23.28 -14.48 -6.34
C LYS A 408 22.07 -15.29 -6.80
N GLN A 409 20.93 -15.19 -6.13
CA GLN A 409 19.71 -15.87 -6.58
C GLN A 409 19.04 -15.01 -7.65
N SER A 410 18.98 -15.54 -8.87
CA SER A 410 18.35 -14.85 -10.00
C SER A 410 16.85 -14.64 -9.72
N PHE A 411 16.36 -13.41 -9.88
CA PHE A 411 14.93 -13.10 -9.83
C PHE A 411 14.13 -13.78 -10.94
N THR A 412 14.81 -14.42 -11.90
CA THR A 412 14.27 -15.05 -13.10
C THR A 412 13.87 -16.53 -12.94
N GLY A 413 13.76 -17.05 -11.72
CA GLY A 413 13.33 -18.44 -11.47
C GLY A 413 11.83 -18.57 -11.17
N ASP A 414 11.21 -19.68 -11.55
CA ASP A 414 9.80 -19.95 -11.27
C ASP A 414 9.60 -20.43 -9.82
N SER A 415 9.58 -19.48 -8.88
CA SER A 415 9.46 -19.75 -7.44
C SER A 415 8.97 -18.55 -6.64
N ILE A 416 8.26 -18.84 -5.56
CA ILE A 416 7.75 -17.89 -4.57
C ILE A 416 8.94 -17.26 -3.83
N ARG A 417 8.94 -15.93 -3.69
CA ARG A 417 10.06 -15.18 -3.09
C ARG A 417 9.81 -14.95 -1.60
N LEU A 418 10.70 -15.43 -0.74
CA LEU A 418 10.65 -15.21 0.70
C LEU A 418 11.69 -14.13 1.06
N LEU A 419 11.23 -12.98 1.54
CA LEU A 419 12.03 -11.77 1.73
C LEU A 419 11.85 -11.20 3.14
N SER A 420 12.89 -10.56 3.68
CA SER A 420 12.68 -9.72 4.86
C SER A 420 12.02 -8.39 4.45
N MET A 421 11.31 -7.73 5.38
CA MET A 421 10.72 -6.41 5.12
C MET A 421 11.75 -5.37 4.67
N HIS A 422 13.02 -5.50 5.08
CA HIS A 422 14.09 -4.61 4.61
C HIS A 422 14.54 -4.95 3.19
N ALA A 423 14.56 -6.24 2.83
CA ALA A 423 15.06 -6.71 1.55
C ALA A 423 14.11 -6.39 0.39
N ILE A 424 12.80 -6.30 0.65
CA ILE A 424 11.81 -5.99 -0.40
C ILE A 424 11.83 -4.52 -0.84
N LYS A 425 12.47 -3.62 -0.10
CA LYS A 425 12.50 -2.20 -0.48
C LYS A 425 13.04 -2.03 -1.91
N GLY A 426 12.25 -1.40 -2.78
CA GLY A 426 12.57 -1.20 -4.20
C GLY A 426 12.08 -2.32 -5.13
N ILE A 427 11.47 -3.38 -4.60
CA ILE A 427 10.99 -4.56 -5.37
C ILE A 427 9.49 -4.71 -5.16
N GLU A 428 8.74 -5.07 -6.20
CA GLU A 428 7.29 -5.26 -6.10
C GLU A 428 6.83 -6.58 -6.68
N PHE A 429 5.63 -6.99 -6.26
CA PHE A 429 4.99 -8.23 -6.68
C PHE A 429 3.48 -7.98 -6.88
N PRO A 430 2.86 -8.62 -7.89
CA PRO A 430 1.40 -8.69 -8.01
C PRO A 430 0.72 -9.05 -6.69
N VAL A 431 1.25 -10.07 -6.01
CA VAL A 431 0.74 -10.55 -4.73
C VAL A 431 1.81 -10.49 -3.64
N VAL A 432 1.45 -9.91 -2.49
CA VAL A 432 2.31 -9.85 -1.31
C VAL A 432 1.59 -10.41 -0.08
N PHE A 433 2.25 -11.33 0.61
CA PHE A 433 1.90 -11.78 1.96
C PHE A 433 2.86 -11.15 2.97
N ILE A 434 2.35 -10.44 3.97
CA ILE A 434 3.10 -9.96 5.12
C ILE A 434 2.70 -10.78 6.34
N ILE A 435 3.60 -11.64 6.79
CA ILE A 435 3.33 -12.63 7.83
C ILE A 435 3.96 -12.25 9.17
N GLY A 436 3.43 -12.82 10.25
CA GLY A 436 3.96 -12.67 11.60
C GLY A 436 3.84 -11.24 12.14
N LEU A 437 2.74 -10.56 11.86
CA LEU A 437 2.41 -9.22 12.38
C LEU A 437 1.98 -9.26 13.85
N ASN A 438 2.83 -9.84 14.68
CA ASN A 438 2.54 -10.15 16.08
C ASN A 438 3.21 -9.13 17.01
N GLU A 439 2.63 -8.94 18.18
CA GLU A 439 3.27 -8.17 19.26
C GLU A 439 4.64 -8.80 19.57
N LYS A 440 5.68 -7.96 19.78
CA LYS A 440 7.10 -8.34 19.95
C LYS A 440 7.84 -8.79 18.69
N VAL A 441 7.14 -9.05 17.58
CA VAL A 441 7.79 -9.25 16.27
C VAL A 441 7.90 -7.92 15.54
N ILE A 442 6.79 -7.19 15.47
CA ILE A 442 6.72 -5.84 14.91
C ILE A 442 5.75 -4.99 15.77
N PRO A 443 6.15 -3.80 16.27
CA PRO A 443 7.50 -3.27 16.25
C PRO A 443 8.48 -4.20 16.98
N TYR A 444 9.68 -4.35 16.43
CA TYR A 444 10.77 -5.01 17.14
C TYR A 444 11.30 -4.08 18.23
N GLU A 445 11.13 -4.47 19.49
CA GLU A 445 11.54 -3.69 20.66
C GLU A 445 12.68 -4.41 21.38
N PRO A 446 13.95 -3.98 21.21
CA PRO A 446 15.06 -4.51 22.00
C PRO A 446 14.84 -4.16 23.48
N SER A 447 15.09 -5.11 24.38
CA SER A 447 14.75 -5.04 25.81
C SER A 447 15.37 -3.88 26.62
N MET A 448 16.23 -3.05 26.03
CA MET A 448 16.98 -1.97 26.69
C MET A 448 16.79 -0.59 26.02
N TYR A 449 15.96 -0.49 24.97
CA TYR A 449 15.88 0.74 24.18
C TYR A 449 15.01 1.81 24.87
N ASN A 450 15.64 2.90 25.31
CA ASN A 450 14.97 4.03 25.97
C ASN A 450 14.21 4.98 25.01
N ASN A 451 14.06 4.62 23.72
CA ASN A 451 13.39 5.47 22.73
C ASN A 451 12.35 4.71 21.90
N GLN A 452 11.28 4.32 22.59
CA GLN A 452 10.21 3.52 22.01
C GLN A 452 9.56 4.17 20.79
N ASP A 453 9.30 5.47 20.84
CA ASP A 453 8.56 6.18 19.79
C ASP A 453 9.32 6.25 18.45
N TYR A 454 10.65 6.45 18.49
CA TYR A 454 11.47 6.47 17.27
C TYR A 454 11.57 5.09 16.62
N LEU A 455 11.77 4.05 17.44
CA LEU A 455 11.74 2.67 16.96
C LEU A 455 10.37 2.34 16.37
N GLU A 456 9.31 2.76 17.06
CA GLU A 456 7.94 2.57 16.60
C GLU A 456 7.71 3.28 15.26
N THR A 457 8.13 4.54 15.11
CA THR A 457 8.07 5.30 13.85
C THR A 457 8.75 4.55 12.71
N ASN A 458 9.98 4.05 12.94
CA ASN A 458 10.73 3.34 11.89
C ASN A 458 10.12 1.99 11.53
N GLU A 459 9.67 1.22 12.52
CA GLU A 459 9.02 -0.07 12.28
C GLU A 459 7.63 0.12 11.62
N ARG A 460 6.94 1.24 11.90
CA ARG A 460 5.71 1.65 11.21
C ARG A 460 5.97 1.96 9.75
N LYS A 461 7.02 2.74 9.44
CA LYS A 461 7.49 2.96 8.06
C LYS A 461 7.87 1.68 7.36
N LEU A 462 8.50 0.74 8.07
CA LEU A 462 8.88 -0.56 7.52
C LEU A 462 7.66 -1.38 7.09
N LEU A 463 6.60 -1.41 7.91
CA LEU A 463 5.35 -2.05 7.55
C LEU A 463 4.67 -1.34 6.37
N TYR A 464 4.60 0.00 6.39
CA TYR A 464 4.08 0.80 5.27
C TYR A 464 4.83 0.51 3.96
N VAL A 465 6.16 0.45 4.01
CA VAL A 465 7.01 0.09 2.87
C VAL A 465 6.67 -1.30 2.37
N GLY A 466 6.45 -2.28 3.25
CA GLY A 466 6.05 -3.64 2.87
C GLY A 466 4.67 -3.71 2.21
N MET A 467 3.68 -3.00 2.77
CA MET A 467 2.31 -2.96 2.22
C MET A 467 2.29 -2.38 0.81
N THR A 468 3.06 -1.31 0.58
CA THR A 468 3.15 -0.62 -0.73
C THR A 468 4.00 -1.36 -1.78
N ARG A 469 4.46 -2.59 -1.50
CA ARG A 469 5.09 -3.48 -2.50
C ARG A 469 4.08 -4.37 -3.22
N ALA A 470 2.85 -4.44 -2.71
CA ALA A 470 1.75 -5.12 -3.37
C ALA A 470 1.22 -4.25 -4.52
N ILE A 471 1.02 -4.87 -5.67
CA ILE A 471 0.41 -4.23 -6.84
C ILE A 471 -1.11 -4.50 -6.86
N GLU A 472 -1.51 -5.76 -6.72
CA GLU A 472 -2.92 -6.19 -6.87
C GLU A 472 -3.53 -6.75 -5.58
N LYS A 473 -2.80 -7.61 -4.86
CA LYS A 473 -3.31 -8.31 -3.68
C LYS A 473 -2.35 -8.17 -2.51
N LEU A 474 -2.87 -7.76 -1.36
CA LEU A 474 -2.13 -7.69 -0.11
C LEU A 474 -2.81 -8.58 0.95
N PHE A 475 -2.04 -9.50 1.51
CA PHE A 475 -2.45 -10.35 2.62
C PHE A 475 -1.61 -10.02 3.85
N LEU A 476 -2.27 -9.76 4.96
CA LEU A 476 -1.66 -9.48 6.26
C LEU A 476 -2.05 -10.61 7.21
N SER A 477 -1.08 -11.20 7.90
CA SER A 477 -1.37 -12.25 8.87
C SER A 477 -0.57 -12.12 10.15
N TYR A 478 -1.16 -12.63 11.22
CA TYR A 478 -0.57 -12.70 12.54
C TYR A 478 -1.05 -13.96 13.24
N TRP A 479 -0.31 -14.40 14.25
CA TRP A 479 -0.76 -15.40 15.22
C TRP A 479 -0.73 -14.81 16.63
N GLY A 480 -1.48 -15.43 17.54
CA GLY A 480 -1.51 -15.04 18.95
C GLY A 480 -1.94 -13.58 19.15
N ARG A 481 -1.08 -12.77 19.79
CA ARG A 481 -1.40 -11.36 20.05
C ARG A 481 -1.00 -10.50 18.84
N PRO A 482 -1.96 -9.80 18.18
CA PRO A 482 -1.65 -8.93 17.05
C PRO A 482 -0.76 -7.77 17.47
N SER A 483 0.09 -7.32 16.54
CA SER A 483 0.85 -6.08 16.66
C SER A 483 -0.07 -4.89 16.91
N ARG A 484 0.38 -3.92 17.71
CA ARG A 484 -0.29 -2.60 17.80
C ARG A 484 -0.49 -1.93 16.44
N PHE A 485 0.40 -2.15 15.46
CA PHE A 485 0.24 -1.59 14.11
C PHE A 485 -0.96 -2.17 13.37
N VAL A 486 -1.30 -3.44 13.63
CA VAL A 486 -2.52 -4.04 13.08
C VAL A 486 -3.76 -3.32 13.62
N LYS A 487 -3.75 -2.93 14.90
CA LYS A 487 -4.84 -2.15 15.52
C LYS A 487 -4.89 -0.71 15.03
N ASP A 488 -3.78 -0.18 14.53
CA ASP A 488 -3.72 1.17 14.01
C ASP A 488 -4.26 1.30 12.59
N LEU A 489 -4.28 0.21 11.81
CA LEU A 489 -4.92 0.22 10.51
C LEU A 489 -6.42 0.51 10.65
N ASN A 490 -6.95 1.29 9.72
CA ASN A 490 -8.39 1.55 9.68
C ASN A 490 -9.12 0.31 9.13
N PRO A 491 -10.02 -0.34 9.89
CA PRO A 491 -10.74 -1.53 9.45
C PRO A 491 -11.58 -1.30 8.18
N ARG A 492 -12.00 -0.06 7.91
CA ARG A 492 -12.75 0.30 6.69
C ARG A 492 -11.99 0.05 5.41
N PHE A 493 -10.65 0.03 5.47
CA PHE A 493 -9.80 -0.23 4.33
C PHE A 493 -9.23 -1.65 4.34
N LEU A 494 -9.84 -2.57 5.07
CA LEU A 494 -9.42 -3.97 5.17
C LEU A 494 -10.60 -4.89 4.91
N ALA A 495 -10.30 -6.08 4.41
CA ALA A 495 -11.24 -7.17 4.31
C ALA A 495 -10.88 -8.27 5.32
N MET A 496 -11.89 -8.92 5.88
CA MET A 496 -11.67 -10.09 6.71
C MET A 496 -11.13 -11.22 5.83
N ARG A 497 -11.71 -11.45 4.64
CA ARG A 497 -11.43 -12.60 3.76
C ARG A 497 -11.36 -12.16 2.30
N SER A 498 -10.68 -12.94 1.47
CA SER A 498 -10.80 -12.81 0.02
C SER A 498 -12.27 -12.94 -0.41
N ASN A 499 -12.71 -12.08 -1.35
CA ASN A 499 -14.08 -12.07 -1.88
C ASN A 499 -15.20 -11.78 -0.85
N SER A 500 -14.89 -11.24 0.33
CA SER A 500 -15.89 -10.83 1.31
C SER A 500 -15.81 -9.33 1.55
N ARG A 501 -16.97 -8.69 1.65
CA ARG A 501 -17.10 -7.27 2.01
C ARG A 501 -16.90 -7.05 3.51
N LEU A 502 -17.04 -8.11 4.31
CA LEU A 502 -16.95 -8.04 5.76
C LEU A 502 -15.62 -7.44 6.20
N ARG A 503 -15.67 -6.34 6.93
CA ARG A 503 -14.47 -5.71 7.50
C ARG A 503 -13.96 -6.54 8.68
N PRO A 504 -12.66 -6.50 9.04
CA PRO A 504 -12.16 -7.18 10.22
C PRO A 504 -12.83 -6.68 11.52
N PHE A 505 -12.88 -7.52 12.55
CA PHE A 505 -13.43 -7.13 13.85
C PHE A 505 -12.76 -5.87 14.43
N TYR A 506 -13.59 -4.94 14.88
CA TYR A 506 -13.20 -3.73 15.59
C TYR A 506 -14.13 -3.47 16.76
N LEU A 507 -13.62 -2.75 17.76
CA LEU A 507 -14.40 -2.39 18.94
C LEU A 507 -15.37 -1.26 18.59
N VAL A 508 -16.66 -1.51 18.78
CA VAL A 508 -17.71 -0.49 18.72
C VAL A 508 -17.73 0.29 20.03
N GLY A 509 -17.80 1.62 19.97
CA GLY A 509 -17.96 2.45 21.14
C GLY A 509 -19.30 2.16 21.82
N LYS A 510 -19.34 2.10 23.16
CA LYS A 510 -20.58 1.77 23.89
C LYS A 510 -21.72 2.76 23.65
N ALA A 511 -21.39 4.01 23.32
CA ALA A 511 -22.37 5.02 22.94
C ALA A 511 -23.06 4.70 21.61
N ASP A 512 -22.41 3.89 20.77
CA ASP A 512 -22.84 3.54 19.43
C ASP A 512 -23.45 2.12 19.38
N TYR A 513 -23.74 1.51 20.53
CA TYR A 513 -24.37 0.18 20.59
C TYR A 513 -25.81 0.25 20.08
N HIS A 514 -26.12 -0.62 19.13
CA HIS A 514 -27.47 -0.77 18.64
C HIS A 514 -28.38 -1.34 19.75
N SER A 515 -29.52 -0.70 19.96
CA SER A 515 -30.51 -1.09 20.97
C SER A 515 -29.92 -1.24 22.39
N ALA A 516 -29.04 -0.31 22.81
CA ALA A 516 -28.34 -0.36 24.10
C ALA A 516 -29.26 -0.59 25.32
N GLU A 517 -30.52 -0.14 25.25
CA GLU A 517 -31.53 -0.33 26.31
C GLU A 517 -32.04 -1.78 26.45
N LYS A 518 -31.91 -2.60 25.39
CA LYS A 518 -32.37 -4.00 25.36
C LYS A 518 -31.27 -5.01 25.74
N VAL A 519 -30.01 -4.57 25.84
CA VAL A 519 -28.86 -5.46 26.10
C VAL A 519 -28.78 -5.80 27.60
N ARG A 520 -28.97 -7.08 27.95
CA ARG A 520 -28.94 -7.54 29.35
C ARG A 520 -27.54 -7.51 29.99
N HIS A 521 -26.49 -7.70 29.18
CA HIS A 521 -25.09 -7.75 29.62
C HIS A 521 -24.15 -7.00 28.67
N SER A 522 -24.09 -5.67 28.78
CA SER A 522 -23.29 -4.79 27.91
C SER A 522 -21.76 -4.89 28.04
N TYR A 523 -21.23 -5.95 28.67
CA TYR A 523 -19.81 -6.11 29.00
C TYR A 523 -19.23 -7.48 28.61
N GLY A 524 -19.99 -8.34 27.92
CA GLY A 524 -19.49 -9.63 27.44
C GLY A 524 -18.65 -9.50 26.16
N ALA A 525 -17.58 -10.30 26.01
CA ALA A 525 -16.81 -10.31 24.76
C ALA A 525 -17.65 -10.74 23.54
N GLU A 526 -18.65 -11.59 23.77
CA GLU A 526 -19.65 -11.97 22.76
C GLU A 526 -20.53 -10.80 22.33
N GLU A 527 -20.85 -9.90 23.27
CA GLU A 527 -21.61 -8.67 22.99
C GLU A 527 -20.84 -7.75 22.04
N GLU A 528 -19.53 -7.62 22.24
CA GLU A 528 -18.69 -6.82 21.36
C GLU A 528 -18.70 -7.38 19.93
N VAL A 529 -18.64 -8.70 19.77
CA VAL A 529 -18.76 -9.38 18.45
C VAL A 529 -20.14 -9.14 17.85
N ARG A 530 -21.20 -9.23 18.66
CA ARG A 530 -22.58 -9.01 18.21
C ARG A 530 -22.79 -7.58 17.70
N GLN A 531 -22.33 -6.58 18.46
CA GLN A 531 -22.46 -5.17 18.08
C GLN A 531 -21.63 -4.82 16.85
N TRP A 532 -20.42 -5.37 16.73
CA TRP A 532 -19.62 -5.23 15.51
C TRP A 532 -20.36 -5.79 14.28
N LEU A 533 -20.91 -7.01 14.38
CA LEU A 533 -21.60 -7.60 13.23
C LEU A 533 -22.91 -6.85 12.89
N ILE A 534 -23.63 -6.31 13.87
CA ILE A 534 -24.80 -5.44 13.59
C ILE A 534 -24.37 -4.21 12.78
N ASN A 535 -23.26 -3.57 13.16
CA ASN A 535 -22.73 -2.43 12.41
C ASN A 535 -22.30 -2.84 11.00
N GLU A 536 -21.71 -4.02 10.80
CA GLU A 536 -21.40 -4.52 9.46
C GLU A 536 -22.67 -4.79 8.64
N LEU A 537 -23.70 -5.41 9.22
CA LEU A 537 -24.97 -5.64 8.54
C LEU A 537 -25.59 -4.33 8.03
N GLN A 538 -25.47 -3.25 8.80
CA GLN A 538 -25.99 -1.93 8.43
C GLN A 538 -25.07 -1.16 7.46
N GLU A 539 -23.79 -1.02 7.76
CA GLU A 539 -22.88 -0.18 6.99
C GLU A 539 -22.30 -0.88 5.75
N THR A 540 -22.03 -2.18 5.84
CA THR A 540 -21.35 -2.95 4.78
C THR A 540 -22.36 -3.68 3.90
N TYR A 541 -23.41 -4.26 4.51
CA TYR A 541 -24.45 -4.99 3.79
C TYR A 541 -25.75 -4.21 3.62
N CYS A 542 -25.83 -2.97 4.11
CA CYS A 542 -26.92 -2.03 3.90
C CYS A 542 -28.30 -2.47 4.46
N TYR A 543 -28.36 -3.41 5.40
CA TYR A 543 -29.63 -3.81 6.02
C TYR A 543 -30.14 -2.72 6.98
N PRO A 544 -31.37 -2.21 6.80
CA PRO A 544 -31.96 -1.23 7.71
C PRO A 544 -32.03 -1.75 9.15
N ALA A 545 -31.81 -0.85 10.11
CA ALA A 545 -31.84 -1.17 11.53
C ALA A 545 -33.16 -1.80 11.98
N ASP A 546 -34.29 -1.36 11.41
CA ASP A 546 -35.64 -1.86 11.73
C ASP A 546 -35.87 -3.33 11.31
N LEU A 547 -35.00 -3.88 10.46
CA LEU A 547 -35.05 -5.28 10.05
C LEU A 547 -34.20 -6.20 10.95
N ILE A 548 -33.42 -5.64 11.86
CA ILE A 548 -32.46 -6.37 12.68
C ILE A 548 -33.00 -6.51 14.10
N ASP A 549 -33.39 -7.72 14.46
CA ASP A 549 -33.80 -8.11 15.81
C ASP A 549 -32.66 -8.81 16.56
N ILE A 550 -32.68 -8.72 17.89
CA ILE A 550 -31.66 -9.27 18.80
C ILE A 550 -32.34 -10.14 19.85
N GLU A 551 -31.68 -11.24 20.25
CA GLU A 551 -32.15 -12.19 21.29
C GLU A 551 -33.55 -12.77 20.98
N ASP A 552 -33.77 -13.20 19.73
CA ASP A 552 -35.04 -13.78 19.31
C ASP A 552 -35.20 -15.22 19.82
N LYS A 553 -36.34 -15.51 20.45
CA LYS A 553 -36.57 -16.79 21.12
C LYS A 553 -37.08 -17.82 20.14
N ILE A 554 -36.39 -18.96 20.06
CA ILE A 554 -36.77 -20.09 19.23
C ILE A 554 -37.05 -21.34 20.07
N ASN A 555 -38.09 -22.08 19.73
CA ASN A 555 -38.36 -23.37 20.34
C ASN A 555 -37.77 -24.49 19.48
N LEU A 556 -36.63 -25.03 19.90
CA LEU A 556 -36.05 -26.23 19.32
C LEU A 556 -36.70 -27.47 19.97
N PHE A 557 -37.77 -27.97 19.36
CA PHE A 557 -38.56 -29.08 19.90
C PHE A 557 -39.06 -28.79 21.33
N SER A 558 -38.39 -29.37 22.34
CA SER A 558 -38.73 -29.28 23.78
C SER A 558 -37.79 -28.40 24.60
N LYS A 559 -36.78 -27.76 23.99
CA LYS A 559 -35.83 -26.89 24.67
C LYS A 559 -35.94 -25.44 24.14
N PRO A 560 -36.06 -24.44 25.02
CA PRO A 560 -35.98 -23.04 24.61
C PRO A 560 -34.55 -22.73 24.17
N GLY A 561 -34.41 -22.08 23.02
CA GLY A 561 -33.17 -21.50 22.49
C GLY A 561 -33.35 -20.01 22.21
N SER A 562 -32.24 -19.35 21.89
CA SER A 562 -32.21 -17.95 21.47
C SER A 562 -31.28 -17.83 20.28
N ILE A 563 -31.68 -17.05 19.28
CA ILE A 563 -30.83 -16.62 18.18
C ILE A 563 -30.32 -15.22 18.53
N ASP A 564 -29.03 -14.98 18.31
CA ASP A 564 -28.40 -13.73 18.75
C ASP A 564 -28.80 -12.54 17.88
N ILE A 565 -28.81 -12.71 16.56
CA ILE A 565 -29.27 -11.70 15.60
C ILE A 565 -30.18 -12.37 14.56
N VAL A 566 -31.31 -11.74 14.28
CA VAL A 566 -32.21 -12.12 13.19
C VAL A 566 -32.38 -10.93 12.27
N VAL A 567 -32.06 -11.09 10.99
CA VAL A 567 -32.39 -10.11 9.95
C VAL A 567 -33.65 -10.59 9.24
N ASN A 568 -34.71 -9.80 9.34
CA ASN A 568 -36.00 -10.08 8.75
C ASN A 568 -36.12 -9.46 7.35
N THR A 569 -36.82 -10.15 6.46
CA THR A 569 -37.24 -9.59 5.17
C THR A 569 -38.72 -9.84 4.96
N PHE A 570 -39.36 -8.99 4.16
CA PHE A 570 -40.75 -9.12 3.80
C PHE A 570 -40.92 -10.04 2.59
N GLN A 571 -41.55 -11.20 2.83
CA GLN A 571 -41.87 -12.20 1.81
C GLN A 571 -43.26 -12.76 2.11
N ASP A 572 -44.05 -13.06 1.07
CA ASP A 572 -45.39 -13.64 1.19
C ASP A 572 -46.34 -12.88 2.14
N GLY A 573 -46.27 -11.54 2.13
CA GLY A 573 -47.18 -10.68 2.91
C GLY A 573 -46.83 -10.52 4.39
N LYS A 574 -45.67 -11.01 4.85
CA LYS A 574 -45.21 -10.88 6.25
C LYS A 574 -43.70 -10.69 6.35
N TYR A 575 -43.24 -10.11 7.45
CA TYR A 575 -41.82 -10.17 7.81
C TYR A 575 -41.48 -11.57 8.30
N SER A 576 -40.36 -12.10 7.82
CA SER A 576 -39.85 -13.40 8.21
C SER A 576 -38.33 -13.43 8.26
N PRO A 577 -37.73 -14.26 9.13
CA PRO A 577 -36.29 -14.40 9.22
C PRO A 577 -35.67 -14.75 7.87
N PHE A 578 -34.65 -14.01 7.46
CA PHE A 578 -33.89 -14.21 6.22
C PHE A 578 -32.44 -14.60 6.51
N ILE A 579 -31.79 -13.88 7.44
CA ILE A 579 -30.48 -14.23 7.98
C ILE A 579 -30.65 -14.50 9.47
N ILE A 580 -30.08 -15.60 9.94
CA ILE A 580 -29.95 -15.86 11.38
C ILE A 580 -28.47 -15.95 11.74
N VAL A 581 -28.10 -15.38 12.88
CA VAL A 581 -26.71 -15.29 13.31
C VAL A 581 -26.58 -15.86 14.71
N GLU A 582 -25.55 -16.70 14.86
CA GLU A 582 -24.98 -17.06 16.16
C GLU A 582 -23.62 -16.36 16.32
N THR A 583 -23.48 -15.62 17.40
CA THR A 583 -22.23 -14.98 17.80
C THR A 583 -21.59 -15.76 18.92
N LYS A 584 -20.26 -15.80 18.96
CA LYS A 584 -19.51 -16.47 20.01
C LYS A 584 -18.40 -15.57 20.52
N SER A 585 -18.00 -15.79 21.76
CA SER A 585 -16.81 -15.16 22.31
C SER A 585 -15.55 -15.49 21.49
N PRO A 586 -14.63 -14.54 21.28
CA PRO A 586 -13.41 -14.75 20.49
C PRO A 586 -12.59 -15.97 20.92
N GLY A 587 -12.14 -16.77 19.95
CA GLY A 587 -11.33 -17.99 20.18
C GLY A 587 -12.12 -19.29 20.24
N PHE A 588 -13.44 -19.21 20.02
CA PHE A 588 -14.37 -20.33 19.98
C PHE A 588 -13.95 -21.44 18.99
N VAL A 589 -14.33 -22.69 19.29
CA VAL A 589 -14.11 -23.83 18.39
C VAL A 589 -15.39 -24.07 17.59
N PRO A 590 -15.39 -23.93 16.25
CA PRO A 590 -16.61 -23.87 15.45
C PRO A 590 -17.58 -25.06 15.57
N GLY A 591 -17.09 -26.26 15.91
CA GLY A 591 -17.84 -27.52 15.80
C GLY A 591 -19.24 -27.49 16.43
N GLU A 592 -19.33 -27.18 17.73
CA GLU A 592 -20.63 -27.13 18.42
C GLU A 592 -21.52 -26.00 17.91
N GLY A 593 -20.94 -24.85 17.56
CA GLY A 593 -21.67 -23.69 17.07
C GLY A 593 -22.26 -23.89 15.68
N LEU A 594 -21.56 -24.62 14.81
CA LEU A 594 -22.07 -24.98 13.48
C LEU A 594 -23.25 -25.95 13.57
N GLU A 595 -23.19 -26.94 14.47
CA GLU A 595 -24.31 -27.85 14.70
C GLU A 595 -25.53 -27.15 15.31
N GLN A 596 -25.29 -26.19 16.21
CA GLN A 596 -26.33 -25.31 16.74
C GLN A 596 -26.98 -24.47 15.63
N LEU A 597 -26.18 -23.81 14.79
CA LEU A 597 -26.66 -23.00 13.67
C LEU A 597 -27.46 -23.82 12.65
N LYS A 598 -26.98 -25.02 12.30
CA LYS A 598 -27.72 -25.96 11.42
C LYS A 598 -29.07 -26.34 12.02
N SER A 599 -29.12 -26.57 13.33
CA SER A 599 -30.37 -26.87 14.04
C SER A 599 -31.35 -25.70 13.99
N TYR A 600 -30.86 -24.46 14.11
CA TYR A 600 -31.68 -23.27 13.97
C TYR A 600 -32.19 -23.09 12.53
N LEU A 601 -31.35 -23.28 11.51
CA LEU A 601 -31.76 -23.23 10.10
C LEU A 601 -32.85 -24.27 9.78
N ALA A 602 -32.76 -25.46 10.37
CA ALA A 602 -33.78 -26.50 10.19
C ALA A 602 -35.16 -26.09 10.73
N VAL A 603 -35.21 -25.30 11.82
CA VAL A 603 -36.46 -24.84 12.45
C VAL A 603 -36.97 -23.53 11.83
N CYS A 604 -36.09 -22.56 11.56
CA CYS A 604 -36.42 -21.32 10.87
C CYS A 604 -36.57 -21.57 9.36
N GLN A 605 -37.75 -22.04 8.93
CA GLN A 605 -37.98 -22.46 7.54
C GLN A 605 -37.81 -21.34 6.50
N THR A 606 -37.97 -20.07 6.88
CA THR A 606 -37.83 -18.91 5.99
C THR A 606 -36.39 -18.41 5.90
N ALA A 607 -35.53 -18.75 6.86
CA ALA A 607 -34.15 -18.29 6.88
C ALA A 607 -33.37 -18.92 5.73
N ARG A 608 -32.75 -18.06 4.90
CA ARG A 608 -31.96 -18.45 3.73
C ARG A 608 -30.48 -18.57 4.03
N TYR A 609 -30.00 -17.82 5.02
CA TYR A 609 -28.60 -17.85 5.42
C TYR A 609 -28.46 -18.00 6.94
N GLY A 610 -27.49 -18.79 7.35
CA GLY A 610 -27.02 -18.89 8.72
C GLY A 610 -25.60 -18.37 8.84
N VAL A 611 -25.32 -17.58 9.87
CA VAL A 611 -24.00 -17.02 10.14
C VAL A 611 -23.50 -17.49 11.50
N LEU A 612 -22.25 -17.93 11.56
CA LEU A 612 -21.53 -18.17 12.81
C LEU A 612 -20.26 -17.34 12.83
N THR A 613 -20.07 -16.50 13.86
CA THR A 613 -18.86 -15.68 13.98
C THR A 613 -18.39 -15.52 15.42
N ASP A 614 -17.07 -15.43 15.60
CA ASP A 614 -16.43 -15.04 16.86
C ASP A 614 -15.61 -13.73 16.73
N GLY A 615 -15.84 -13.00 15.63
CA GLY A 615 -15.06 -11.81 15.26
C GLY A 615 -13.74 -12.13 14.54
N ASN A 616 -13.17 -13.32 14.70
CA ASN A 616 -11.97 -13.75 13.97
C ASN A 616 -12.28 -14.76 12.85
N SER A 617 -13.30 -15.58 13.03
CA SER A 617 -13.83 -16.55 12.08
C SER A 617 -15.24 -16.13 11.67
N PHE A 618 -15.59 -16.31 10.40
CA PHE A 618 -16.90 -15.99 9.87
C PHE A 618 -17.36 -17.14 8.97
N TYR A 619 -18.45 -17.82 9.30
CA TYR A 619 -18.98 -18.91 8.50
C TYR A 619 -20.37 -18.53 8.04
N VAL A 620 -20.62 -18.61 6.73
CA VAL A 620 -21.94 -18.39 6.13
C VAL A 620 -22.38 -19.69 5.51
N LEU A 621 -23.55 -20.18 5.93
CA LEU A 621 -24.21 -21.36 5.36
C LEU A 621 -25.44 -20.89 4.59
N ASP A 622 -25.63 -21.41 3.38
CA ASP A 622 -26.89 -21.30 2.66
C ASP A 622 -27.96 -22.24 3.25
N ARG A 623 -29.16 -22.25 2.66
CA ARG A 623 -30.29 -23.09 3.08
C ARG A 623 -29.97 -24.58 2.97
N GLU A 624 -29.19 -24.94 1.96
CA GLU A 624 -28.74 -26.29 1.66
C GLU A 624 -27.55 -26.72 2.55
N LEU A 625 -27.10 -25.85 3.46
CA LEU A 625 -25.97 -26.03 4.37
C LEU A 625 -24.60 -26.05 3.68
N ASN A 626 -24.50 -25.54 2.45
CA ASN A 626 -23.22 -25.29 1.80
C ASN A 626 -22.60 -24.02 2.36
N GLN A 627 -21.28 -24.04 2.52
CA GLN A 627 -20.54 -22.85 2.90
C GLN A 627 -20.42 -21.90 1.70
N VAL A 628 -20.85 -20.66 1.88
CA VAL A 628 -20.69 -19.59 0.89
C VAL A 628 -19.66 -18.56 1.36
N ASP A 629 -19.12 -17.78 0.41
CA ASP A 629 -18.04 -16.84 0.67
C ASP A 629 -18.50 -15.62 1.48
N ASP A 630 -19.71 -15.12 1.24
CA ASP A 630 -20.22 -13.88 1.83
C ASP A 630 -21.75 -13.81 1.92
N LEU A 631 -22.28 -12.81 2.65
CA LEU A 631 -23.71 -12.50 2.72
C LEU A 631 -24.18 -11.67 1.51
N PRO A 632 -25.46 -11.79 1.11
CA PRO A 632 -26.05 -10.90 0.11
C PRO A 632 -26.25 -9.50 0.67
N LEU A 633 -26.10 -8.49 -0.18
CA LEU A 633 -26.47 -7.11 0.13
C LEU A 633 -27.99 -7.02 0.34
N PHE A 634 -28.39 -6.09 1.21
CA PHE A 634 -29.78 -5.66 1.29
C PHE A 634 -30.26 -5.18 -0.08
N HIS A 635 -31.50 -5.52 -0.38
CA HIS A 635 -32.14 -5.11 -1.61
C HIS A 635 -33.55 -4.59 -1.25
N PRO A 636 -33.99 -3.40 -1.73
CA PRO A 636 -35.28 -2.77 -1.38
C PRO A 636 -36.49 -3.69 -1.46
N SER A 637 -36.41 -4.60 -2.42
CA SER A 637 -37.38 -5.67 -2.60
C SER A 637 -37.68 -6.44 -1.30
N MET A 638 -36.73 -6.54 -0.37
CA MET A 638 -36.86 -7.17 0.94
C MET A 638 -37.82 -6.42 1.89
N LEU A 639 -38.45 -5.31 1.49
CA LEU A 639 -39.43 -4.54 2.26
C LEU A 639 -40.88 -4.72 1.76
N PRO A 640 -41.90 -4.44 2.61
CA PRO A 640 -43.32 -4.51 2.24
C PRO A 640 -43.69 -3.52 1.13
N GLY A 641 -44.33 -4.02 0.07
CA GLY A 641 -44.69 -3.19 -1.08
C GLY A 641 -43.48 -2.71 -1.89
N GLY A 642 -42.29 -3.27 -1.65
CA GLY A 642 -41.05 -3.02 -2.38
C GLY A 642 -41.11 -3.59 -3.79
N GLY A 643 -41.78 -2.87 -4.69
CA GLY A 643 -41.24 -2.79 -6.03
C GLY A 643 -39.89 -2.09 -5.94
N GLU A 644 -38.94 -2.39 -6.84
CA GLU A 644 -37.68 -1.64 -6.84
C GLU A 644 -38.01 -0.18 -7.17
N VAL A 645 -37.79 0.71 -6.21
CA VAL A 645 -37.97 2.14 -6.44
C VAL A 645 -36.62 2.72 -6.77
N TYR A 646 -36.46 3.16 -8.02
CA TYR A 646 -35.30 3.90 -8.45
C TYR A 646 -35.66 5.36 -8.68
N ARG A 647 -34.64 6.20 -8.66
CA ARG A 647 -34.70 7.56 -9.19
C ARG A 647 -33.81 7.63 -10.41
N TYR A 648 -34.40 7.93 -11.56
CA TYR A 648 -33.64 8.24 -12.76
C TYR A 648 -33.50 9.76 -12.90
N TYR A 649 -32.26 10.24 -12.96
CA TYR A 649 -31.94 11.61 -13.33
C TYR A 649 -31.47 11.65 -14.77
N ASP A 650 -32.17 12.41 -15.60
CA ASP A 650 -31.80 12.61 -17.00
C ASP A 650 -30.84 13.78 -17.14
N PHE A 651 -29.64 13.56 -17.68
CA PHE A 651 -28.63 14.61 -17.83
C PHE A 651 -28.99 15.64 -18.92
N HIS A 652 -29.82 15.28 -19.89
CA HIS A 652 -30.23 16.18 -20.97
C HIS A 652 -31.36 17.10 -20.55
N THR A 653 -32.43 16.54 -19.98
CA THR A 653 -33.60 17.32 -19.55
C THR A 653 -33.42 17.94 -18.16
N LYS A 654 -32.48 17.41 -17.37
CA LYS A 654 -32.28 17.73 -15.94
C LYS A 654 -33.52 17.44 -15.10
N GLU A 655 -34.32 16.46 -15.52
CA GLU A 655 -35.53 16.02 -14.80
C GLU A 655 -35.25 14.74 -13.99
N MET A 656 -35.99 14.61 -12.89
CA MET A 656 -35.98 13.44 -12.02
C MET A 656 -37.27 12.64 -12.24
N PHE A 657 -37.11 11.33 -12.35
CA PHE A 657 -38.21 10.37 -12.51
C PHE A 657 -38.13 9.31 -11.42
N GLY A 658 -39.22 9.09 -10.70
CA GLY A 658 -39.39 7.90 -9.87
C GLY A 658 -39.74 6.72 -10.75
N LEU A 659 -38.96 5.65 -10.69
CA LEU A 659 -39.23 4.38 -11.35
C LEU A 659 -39.66 3.39 -10.28
N ARG A 660 -40.79 2.73 -10.44
CA ARG A 660 -41.22 1.63 -9.58
C ARG A 660 -41.38 0.38 -10.42
N ILE A 661 -40.57 -0.62 -10.15
CA ILE A 661 -40.56 -1.90 -10.88
C ILE A 661 -41.33 -2.94 -10.06
N ASP A 662 -42.32 -3.59 -10.67
CA ASP A 662 -43.10 -4.64 -10.00
C ASP A 662 -42.29 -5.95 -9.93
N ARG A 663 -42.27 -6.59 -8.76
CA ARG A 663 -41.53 -7.85 -8.51
C ARG A 663 -42.08 -9.03 -9.29
N ASP A 664 -43.40 -9.07 -9.47
CA ASP A 664 -44.06 -10.19 -10.14
C ASP A 664 -44.04 -10.02 -11.67
N ASN A 665 -43.61 -8.84 -12.16
CA ASN A 665 -43.55 -8.51 -13.57
C ASN A 665 -42.49 -7.42 -13.85
N LEU A 666 -41.23 -7.84 -14.00
CA LEU A 666 -40.09 -6.95 -14.28
C LEU A 666 -40.23 -6.14 -15.58
N ASP A 667 -41.09 -6.58 -16.50
CA ASP A 667 -41.38 -5.86 -17.75
C ASP A 667 -42.33 -4.67 -17.53
N ARG A 668 -42.90 -4.50 -16.31
CA ARG A 668 -43.83 -3.44 -15.96
C ARG A 668 -43.15 -2.41 -15.06
N ILE A 669 -42.85 -1.25 -15.64
CA ILE A 669 -42.32 -0.09 -14.91
C ILE A 669 -43.40 0.98 -14.82
N VAL A 670 -43.61 1.44 -13.60
CA VAL A 670 -44.47 2.58 -13.30
C VAL A 670 -43.57 3.80 -13.11
N VAL A 671 -43.82 4.87 -13.87
CA VAL A 671 -43.02 6.10 -13.81
C VAL A 671 -43.82 7.21 -13.16
N GLU A 672 -43.19 7.95 -12.26
CA GLU A 672 -43.66 9.21 -11.68
C GLU A 672 -42.71 10.35 -12.04
N ASN A 673 -43.23 11.44 -12.61
CA ASN A 673 -42.47 12.66 -12.86
C ASN A 673 -42.66 13.64 -11.70
N ASP A 674 -41.59 14.29 -11.22
CA ASP A 674 -41.67 15.30 -10.16
C ASP A 674 -42.64 16.46 -10.47
N LYS A 675 -42.91 16.75 -11.75
CA LYS A 675 -43.89 17.76 -12.19
C LYS A 675 -45.36 17.31 -12.05
N GLN A 676 -45.62 16.01 -11.86
CA GLN A 676 -46.96 15.40 -11.75
C GLN A 676 -47.02 14.40 -10.58
N ARG A 677 -46.63 14.84 -9.37
CA ARG A 677 -46.66 14.00 -8.16
C ARG A 677 -48.03 13.34 -7.95
N GLY A 678 -48.03 12.02 -7.74
CA GLY A 678 -49.22 11.21 -7.53
C GLY A 678 -49.89 10.69 -8.81
N GLN A 679 -49.34 10.94 -10.00
CA GLN A 679 -49.79 10.33 -11.26
C GLN A 679 -48.76 9.34 -11.78
N TYR A 680 -49.09 8.07 -11.62
CA TYR A 680 -48.30 6.93 -12.08
C TYR A 680 -48.76 6.49 -13.48
N GLN A 681 -47.83 6.37 -14.42
CA GLN A 681 -48.10 5.87 -15.76
C GLN A 681 -47.36 4.54 -15.98
N ASP A 682 -48.07 3.53 -16.50
CA ASP A 682 -47.47 2.28 -16.96
C ASP A 682 -46.75 2.53 -18.29
N TYR A 683 -45.50 2.10 -18.39
CA TYR A 683 -44.72 2.15 -19.63
C TYR A 683 -44.48 0.76 -20.19
N GLU A 684 -44.53 0.62 -21.53
CA GLU A 684 -43.83 -0.49 -22.19
C GLU A 684 -42.34 -0.37 -21.87
N THR A 685 -41.65 -1.48 -21.65
CA THR A 685 -40.22 -1.47 -21.30
C THR A 685 -39.36 -2.11 -22.39
N VAL A 686 -38.07 -1.80 -22.37
CA VAL A 686 -37.05 -2.45 -23.20
C VAL A 686 -35.95 -2.95 -22.28
N LYS A 687 -35.63 -4.24 -22.40
CA LYS A 687 -34.55 -4.90 -21.67
C LYS A 687 -33.19 -4.42 -22.16
N ARG A 688 -32.31 -3.98 -21.26
CA ARG A 688 -30.96 -3.49 -21.57
C ARG A 688 -29.90 -4.22 -20.75
N PRO A 689 -28.73 -4.52 -21.33
CA PRO A 689 -27.66 -5.18 -20.60
C PRO A 689 -27.06 -4.24 -19.56
N VAL A 690 -26.71 -4.79 -18.39
CA VAL A 690 -25.91 -4.13 -17.36
C VAL A 690 -24.53 -4.78 -17.37
N TYR A 691 -23.50 -3.98 -17.58
CA TYR A 691 -22.11 -4.41 -17.46
C TYR A 691 -21.59 -4.04 -16.07
N GLN A 692 -21.09 -5.03 -15.34
CA GLN A 692 -20.47 -4.81 -14.04
C GLN A 692 -19.04 -4.27 -14.20
N LYS A 693 -18.59 -3.51 -13.19
CA LYS A 693 -17.18 -3.06 -13.00
C LYS A 693 -16.63 -2.13 -14.08
N VAL A 694 -17.31 -1.03 -14.39
CA VAL A 694 -16.58 0.11 -14.95
C VAL A 694 -16.11 0.93 -13.76
N ALA A 695 -14.80 0.92 -13.55
CA ALA A 695 -14.20 1.78 -12.55
C ALA A 695 -14.56 3.22 -12.88
N ALA A 696 -14.90 4.01 -11.87
CA ALA A 696 -15.03 5.44 -12.04
C ALA A 696 -13.69 6.07 -12.47
N GLY A 697 -12.59 5.32 -12.58
CA GLY A 697 -11.36 5.68 -13.30
C GLY A 697 -10.56 4.45 -13.69
N GLU A 698 -9.29 4.30 -13.27
CA GLU A 698 -8.30 3.45 -13.94
C GLU A 698 -8.89 2.12 -14.36
N PRO A 699 -8.63 1.77 -15.61
CA PRO A 699 -9.67 1.15 -16.36
C PRO A 699 -9.76 -0.33 -15.87
N HIS A 700 -10.91 -1.00 -15.99
CA HIS A 700 -11.01 -2.45 -15.77
C HIS A 700 -11.49 -3.20 -17.02
N LEU A 701 -11.02 -4.43 -17.21
CA LEU A 701 -11.48 -5.35 -18.26
C LEU A 701 -13.01 -5.43 -18.25
N MET A 702 -13.63 -4.95 -19.33
CA MET A 702 -15.06 -5.09 -19.51
C MET A 702 -15.34 -6.55 -19.87
N ASN A 703 -16.06 -7.28 -19.01
CA ASN A 703 -16.60 -8.57 -19.41
C ASN A 703 -17.57 -8.33 -20.58
N GLU A 704 -17.29 -8.90 -21.76
CA GLU A 704 -18.19 -8.77 -22.93
C GLU A 704 -19.53 -9.50 -22.73
N GLN A 705 -19.65 -10.33 -21.68
CA GLN A 705 -20.89 -11.00 -21.30
C GLN A 705 -21.64 -10.15 -20.27
N ALA A 706 -22.86 -9.72 -20.61
CA ALA A 706 -23.75 -9.05 -19.67
C ALA A 706 -24.09 -10.00 -18.52
N GLU A 707 -23.76 -9.60 -17.28
CA GLU A 707 -24.01 -10.40 -16.08
C GLU A 707 -25.44 -10.19 -15.56
N GLU A 708 -26.03 -9.02 -15.82
CA GLU A 708 -27.39 -8.64 -15.41
C GLU A 708 -28.11 -7.83 -16.51
N TYR A 709 -29.42 -7.62 -16.32
CA TYR A 709 -30.25 -6.81 -17.23
C TYR A 709 -31.17 -5.87 -16.45
N PHE A 710 -31.38 -4.68 -16.99
CA PHE A 710 -32.28 -3.66 -16.44
C PHE A 710 -33.33 -3.25 -17.48
N TYR A 711 -34.56 -3.00 -17.05
CA TYR A 711 -35.64 -2.59 -17.92
C TYR A 711 -35.77 -1.06 -17.92
N LEU A 712 -35.85 -0.45 -19.11
CA LEU A 712 -36.04 1.00 -19.25
C LEU A 712 -37.35 1.31 -19.98
N PRO A 713 -38.05 2.40 -19.66
CA PRO A 713 -39.24 2.83 -20.38
C PRO A 713 -38.96 3.02 -21.88
N ARG A 714 -39.81 2.41 -22.71
CA ARG A 714 -39.74 2.50 -24.17
C ARG A 714 -40.11 3.92 -24.61
N GLY A 715 -39.30 4.49 -25.51
CA GLY A 715 -39.51 5.84 -26.05
C GLY A 715 -38.84 6.97 -25.28
N TRP A 716 -38.24 6.71 -24.11
CA TRP A 716 -37.33 7.67 -23.46
C TRP A 716 -36.10 7.99 -24.32
N TYR A 717 -35.69 7.02 -25.14
CA TYR A 717 -34.59 7.14 -26.05
C TYR A 717 -35.00 6.70 -27.45
N LYS A 718 -34.36 7.24 -28.48
CA LYS A 718 -34.62 6.86 -29.87
C LYS A 718 -34.28 5.38 -30.05
N ALA A 719 -35.26 4.59 -30.50
CA ALA A 719 -35.12 3.16 -30.62
C ALA A 719 -34.21 2.78 -31.80
N GLU A 720 -33.02 2.25 -31.51
CA GLU A 720 -32.48 0.97 -32.00
C GLU A 720 -31.07 0.74 -31.36
N GLU A 721 -30.98 -0.36 -30.61
CA GLU A 721 -29.81 -1.12 -30.09
C GLU A 721 -28.62 -0.51 -29.31
N ASP A 722 -28.36 0.78 -29.27
CA ASP A 722 -27.10 1.28 -28.69
C ASP A 722 -27.20 1.88 -27.28
N ILE A 723 -27.94 1.24 -26.37
CA ILE A 723 -27.98 1.64 -24.93
C ILE A 723 -27.59 0.47 -24.03
N PHE A 724 -26.70 0.75 -23.09
CA PHE A 724 -26.30 -0.17 -22.03
C PHE A 724 -26.21 0.56 -20.69
N LEU A 725 -26.24 -0.21 -19.61
CA LEU A 725 -26.03 0.32 -18.28
C LEU A 725 -24.69 -0.12 -17.74
N VAL A 726 -24.14 0.71 -16.88
CA VAL A 726 -22.86 0.49 -16.23
C VAL A 726 -23.03 0.69 -14.74
N GLN A 727 -22.62 -0.29 -13.94
CA GLN A 727 -22.53 -0.12 -12.50
C GLN A 727 -21.21 0.56 -12.13
N VAL A 728 -21.32 1.70 -11.45
CA VAL A 728 -20.19 2.53 -11.02
C VAL A 728 -19.48 1.86 -9.85
N THR A 729 -18.14 1.84 -9.89
CA THR A 729 -17.31 1.50 -8.72
C THR A 729 -16.33 2.63 -8.39
N GLY A 730 -16.18 2.95 -7.10
CA GLY A 730 -15.36 4.05 -6.59
C GLY A 730 -16.11 5.39 -6.49
N ASP A 731 -15.42 6.41 -5.96
CA ASP A 731 -16.00 7.71 -5.59
C ASP A 731 -15.47 8.89 -6.43
N SER A 732 -14.82 8.65 -7.56
CA SER A 732 -14.16 9.71 -8.34
C SER A 732 -15.10 10.60 -9.15
N MET A 733 -16.40 10.27 -9.20
CA MET A 733 -17.44 11.07 -9.85
C MET A 733 -18.50 11.60 -8.86
N LYS A 734 -18.20 11.56 -7.55
CA LYS A 734 -19.15 11.90 -6.47
C LYS A 734 -19.73 13.32 -6.57
N ASP A 735 -18.93 14.30 -7.02
CA ASP A 735 -19.35 15.70 -7.15
C ASP A 735 -20.24 15.93 -8.38
N ALA A 736 -20.26 14.98 -9.33
CA ALA A 736 -21.28 14.90 -10.38
C ALA A 736 -22.53 14.12 -9.94
N ASP A 737 -22.64 13.83 -8.65
CA ASP A 737 -23.71 13.05 -8.04
C ASP A 737 -23.76 11.60 -8.56
N ILE A 738 -22.61 11.05 -8.96
CA ILE A 738 -22.43 9.67 -9.40
C ILE A 738 -21.62 8.92 -8.33
N ASN A 739 -22.29 8.07 -7.54
CA ASN A 739 -21.70 7.40 -6.39
C ASN A 739 -21.41 5.92 -6.65
N ASP A 740 -20.58 5.32 -5.78
CA ASP A 740 -20.29 3.88 -5.79
C ASP A 740 -21.60 3.08 -5.72
N GLY A 741 -21.79 2.14 -6.65
CA GLY A 741 -22.98 1.30 -6.78
C GLY A 741 -24.11 1.87 -7.64
N ASP A 742 -24.07 3.16 -8.03
CA ASP A 742 -25.07 3.74 -8.93
C ASP A 742 -25.01 3.11 -10.35
N LEU A 743 -26.13 3.16 -11.08
CA LEU A 743 -26.23 2.68 -12.46
C LEU A 743 -26.26 3.85 -13.43
N VAL A 744 -25.29 3.95 -14.34
CA VAL A 744 -25.26 4.98 -15.38
C VAL A 744 -25.86 4.43 -16.67
N VAL A 745 -26.82 5.16 -17.25
CA VAL A 745 -27.41 4.84 -18.55
C VAL A 745 -26.53 5.45 -19.63
N VAL A 746 -26.02 4.62 -20.53
CA VAL A 746 -25.00 5.02 -21.51
C VAL A 746 -25.48 4.75 -22.93
N GLU A 747 -25.37 5.77 -23.78
CA GLU A 747 -25.54 5.63 -25.21
C GLU A 747 -24.22 5.26 -25.86
N LYS A 748 -24.17 4.11 -26.53
CA LYS A 748 -22.99 3.62 -27.23
C LYS A 748 -22.71 4.51 -28.44
N ARG A 749 -21.56 5.20 -28.39
CA ARG A 749 -21.06 6.10 -29.43
C ARG A 749 -19.54 6.11 -29.35
N ASP A 750 -18.89 6.29 -30.50
CA ASP A 750 -17.42 6.33 -30.65
C ASP A 750 -16.84 7.74 -30.52
N CYS A 751 -17.69 8.74 -30.34
CA CYS A 751 -17.33 10.15 -30.22
C CYS A 751 -18.12 10.83 -29.09
N ALA A 752 -17.52 11.84 -28.48
CA ALA A 752 -18.11 12.63 -27.40
C ALA A 752 -17.79 14.13 -27.57
N GLN A 753 -18.61 14.99 -26.98
CA GLN A 753 -18.38 16.43 -26.93
C GLN A 753 -17.62 16.82 -25.66
N ASN A 754 -16.96 17.98 -25.69
CA ASN A 754 -16.31 18.50 -24.50
C ASN A 754 -17.34 18.71 -23.38
N ARG A 755 -16.97 18.23 -22.19
CA ARG A 755 -17.74 18.18 -20.94
C ARG A 755 -18.79 17.08 -20.84
N ASP A 756 -18.94 16.23 -21.85
CA ASP A 756 -19.77 15.03 -21.73
C ASP A 756 -19.21 14.11 -20.64
N ILE A 757 -20.09 13.43 -19.91
CA ILE A 757 -19.69 12.30 -19.07
C ILE A 757 -19.66 11.08 -20.00
N VAL A 758 -18.53 10.39 -20.04
CA VAL A 758 -18.27 9.34 -21.02
C VAL A 758 -17.78 8.08 -20.34
N VAL A 759 -18.13 6.94 -20.93
CA VAL A 759 -17.43 5.68 -20.69
C VAL A 759 -16.31 5.59 -21.73
N VAL A 760 -15.06 5.52 -21.28
CA VAL A 760 -13.88 5.48 -22.16
C VAL A 760 -13.06 4.26 -21.86
N ALA A 761 -12.70 3.51 -22.89
CA ALA A 761 -11.72 2.46 -22.81
C ALA A 761 -10.31 3.01 -23.01
N ILE A 762 -9.39 2.72 -22.09
CA ILE A 762 -7.97 3.04 -22.18
C ILE A 762 -7.21 1.75 -21.97
N ASN A 763 -6.38 1.32 -22.92
CA ASN A 763 -5.60 0.07 -22.84
C ASN A 763 -6.44 -1.18 -22.43
N ASP A 764 -7.57 -1.39 -23.11
CA ASP A 764 -8.51 -2.55 -22.93
C ASP A 764 -9.32 -2.58 -21.64
N GLU A 765 -9.38 -1.46 -20.97
CA GLU A 765 -9.92 -1.35 -19.65
C GLU A 765 -10.90 -0.12 -19.66
N SER A 766 -12.00 -0.05 -18.89
CA SER A 766 -13.04 1.01 -19.00
C SER A 766 -13.15 1.96 -17.79
N VAL A 767 -13.31 3.27 -18.05
CA VAL A 767 -13.46 4.36 -17.05
C VAL A 767 -14.72 5.20 -17.27
N ILE A 768 -15.26 5.86 -16.23
CA ILE A 768 -16.26 6.95 -16.38
C ILE A 768 -15.66 8.30 -16.00
N LYS A 769 -15.60 9.26 -16.93
CA LYS A 769 -15.01 10.58 -16.68
C LYS A 769 -15.70 11.70 -17.46
N ARG A 770 -15.44 12.94 -17.09
CA ARG A 770 -15.79 14.10 -17.93
C ARG A 770 -14.77 14.29 -19.05
N TYR A 771 -15.23 14.24 -20.30
CA TYR A 771 -14.41 14.30 -21.51
C TYR A 771 -13.97 15.72 -21.89
N THR A 772 -12.72 15.93 -22.29
CA THR A 772 -12.27 17.17 -22.94
C THR A 772 -11.20 16.85 -23.99
N LEU A 773 -11.49 17.09 -25.27
CA LEU A 773 -10.53 16.98 -26.36
C LEU A 773 -9.56 18.17 -26.36
N MET A 774 -8.26 17.86 -26.40
CA MET A 774 -7.13 18.79 -26.40
C MET A 774 -6.20 18.50 -27.59
N GLY A 775 -6.64 18.85 -28.80
CA GLY A 775 -5.86 18.62 -30.02
C GLY A 775 -5.73 17.13 -30.35
N ASP A 776 -4.51 16.59 -30.26
CA ASP A 776 -4.16 15.17 -30.46
C ASP A 776 -4.24 14.32 -29.18
N SER A 777 -4.78 14.90 -28.11
CA SER A 777 -4.92 14.27 -26.80
C SER A 777 -6.30 14.49 -26.22
N VAL A 778 -6.67 13.64 -25.26
CA VAL A 778 -7.91 13.70 -24.51
C VAL A 778 -7.57 13.85 -23.03
N LEU A 779 -8.25 14.80 -22.38
CA LEU A 779 -8.25 15.01 -20.94
C LEU A 779 -9.55 14.48 -20.36
N LEU A 780 -9.46 13.50 -19.47
CA LEU A 780 -10.57 12.87 -18.77
C LEU A 780 -10.54 13.33 -17.31
N ILE A 781 -11.56 14.07 -16.90
CA ILE A 781 -11.61 14.78 -15.62
C ILE A 781 -12.52 14.03 -14.65
N SER A 782 -12.03 13.80 -13.44
CA SER A 782 -12.81 13.27 -12.32
C SER A 782 -13.68 14.37 -11.70
N GLU A 783 -14.89 14.03 -11.28
CA GLU A 783 -15.77 14.91 -10.52
C GLU A 783 -15.60 14.60 -9.03
N ASN A 784 -14.35 14.71 -8.58
CA ASN A 784 -13.89 14.58 -7.20
C ASN A 784 -12.48 15.18 -7.16
N GLU A 785 -12.29 16.25 -6.39
CA GLU A 785 -11.00 16.98 -6.31
C GLU A 785 -9.84 16.13 -5.78
N GLU A 786 -10.10 15.02 -5.09
CA GLU A 786 -9.07 14.09 -4.62
C GLU A 786 -8.40 13.30 -5.77
N TYR A 787 -9.00 13.31 -6.96
CA TYR A 787 -8.55 12.57 -8.13
C TYR A 787 -8.07 13.52 -9.22
N GLU A 788 -6.83 13.34 -9.67
CA GLU A 788 -6.30 14.13 -10.77
C GLU A 788 -6.87 13.71 -12.15
N PRO A 789 -6.97 14.65 -13.11
CA PRO A 789 -7.34 14.32 -14.48
C PRO A 789 -6.36 13.34 -15.17
N ILE A 790 -6.91 12.47 -16.03
CA ILE A 790 -6.17 11.53 -16.87
C ILE A 790 -5.95 12.17 -18.24
N HIS A 791 -4.70 12.30 -18.66
CA HIS A 791 -4.33 12.87 -19.97
C HIS A 791 -3.69 11.79 -20.84
N VAL A 792 -4.33 11.46 -21.96
CA VAL A 792 -3.94 10.36 -22.86
C VAL A 792 -3.99 10.80 -24.31
N LYS A 793 -3.20 10.17 -25.18
CA LYS A 793 -3.32 10.41 -26.62
C LYS A 793 -4.65 9.89 -27.13
N THR A 794 -5.21 10.51 -28.17
CA THR A 794 -6.51 10.08 -28.72
C THR A 794 -6.48 8.63 -29.22
N GLU A 795 -5.32 8.15 -29.68
CA GLU A 795 -5.11 6.74 -30.10
C GLU A 795 -5.23 5.73 -28.94
N GLN A 796 -4.99 6.17 -27.70
CA GLN A 796 -5.03 5.34 -26.49
C GLN A 796 -6.40 5.33 -25.82
N ALA A 797 -7.31 6.23 -26.23
CA ALA A 797 -8.61 6.44 -25.58
C ALA A 797 -9.75 6.21 -26.56
N LYS A 798 -10.48 5.11 -26.39
CA LYS A 798 -11.65 4.76 -27.20
C LYS A 798 -12.92 5.08 -26.42
N VAL A 799 -13.70 6.06 -26.90
CA VAL A 799 -15.02 6.32 -26.32
C VAL A 799 -15.91 5.09 -26.59
N LEU A 800 -16.46 4.52 -25.51
CA LEU A 800 -17.43 3.42 -25.57
C LEU A 800 -18.86 3.95 -25.60
N GLY A 801 -19.11 5.09 -24.93
CA GLY A 801 -20.40 5.76 -24.97
C GLY A 801 -20.45 7.03 -24.13
N VAL A 802 -21.57 7.73 -24.26
CA VAL A 802 -21.87 8.98 -23.55
C VAL A 802 -23.00 8.72 -22.54
N ALA A 803 -22.84 9.17 -21.31
CA ALA A 803 -23.85 9.02 -20.27
C ALA A 803 -25.06 9.91 -20.55
N LEU A 804 -26.24 9.31 -20.55
CA LEU A 804 -27.54 9.99 -20.74
C LEU A 804 -28.20 10.35 -19.40
N GLY A 805 -27.92 9.59 -18.36
CA GLY A 805 -28.50 9.81 -17.04
C GLY A 805 -28.02 8.76 -16.04
N ILE A 806 -28.51 8.88 -14.82
CA ILE A 806 -28.14 8.03 -13.69
C ILE A 806 -29.37 7.49 -12.99
N ILE A 807 -29.35 6.20 -12.68
CA ILE A 807 -30.36 5.48 -11.93
C ILE A 807 -29.79 5.22 -10.54
N LYS A 808 -30.46 5.79 -9.55
CA LYS A 808 -30.13 5.66 -8.14
C LYS A 808 -31.15 4.79 -7.45
N ASN A 809 -30.69 3.95 -6.55
CA ASN A 809 -31.60 3.23 -5.68
C ASN A 809 -32.25 4.23 -4.70
N SER A 810 -33.59 4.30 -4.65
CA SER A 810 -34.27 5.39 -3.93
C SER A 810 -34.38 5.18 -2.42
N GLU A 811 -33.66 4.21 -1.85
CA GLU A 811 -33.66 3.92 -0.39
C GLU A 811 -32.38 4.39 0.33
N LEU A 812 -31.63 5.34 -0.23
CA LEU A 812 -30.53 6.04 0.45
C LEU A 812 -30.85 7.53 0.73
N VAL A 813 -32.06 7.83 1.22
CA VAL A 813 -32.34 9.08 1.95
C VAL A 813 -33.02 8.79 3.27
#